data_AF-A0AAJ7XDA7-F1
#
_entry.id   AF-A0AAJ7XDA7-F1
#
_cell.length_a   1.000
_cell.length_b   1.000
_cell.length_c   1.000
_cell.angle_alpha   90.00
_cell.angle_beta   90.00
_cell.angle_gamma   90.00
#
_symmetry.space_group_name_H-M   'P 1'
#
loop_
_entity.id
_entity.type
_entity.pdbx_description
1 polymer ?
#
loop_
_entity_poly.entity_id
_entity_poly.type
_entity_poly.pdbx_seq_one_letter_code
_entity_poly.pdbx_strand_id
1 'polypeptide(L)'
;MNWLEPVPHWGRAEPRWTSGERACACLCEGERETLAFTREEEEGEGEALLTSKAELTTGSPETTQGLTQTKRTRGSERPGQTSFMPAIMTMLGDHTARQLLDFSQRLDINLLDSVVSWLYQGEGPQQRMAQEVLTHLKEHPDAWTRVDTILEFSQNMNTKYYALQILENVIKTRWKILPRNQCDGIKKYVVGLVIKTSQEPINLEKEKVYIGKLNMILVQILKQEWPKNWPTFISDIVGASRTSESLCQNNMAILKLLSEEVFDFSSGQLTQFKAKHLKDSMCNEFSQVFQLCQFVMENSQNAPLVAATLETLLRFLNWIPLGYIFETKLISVLVYKFLNVPMFRNVTLKCLTEVAGVRVSQYEEQFATLFSITMAELKQILPLQTNIRLAYATGKDEEQNFIQNLSLFLCTFLKEHGSLVERRGDLREGLLEALHYMVVISEVEETEIFKICLEYWSHLASELYRESPFSATPAPLLLGSPHHDVPPRRQIYLPVLSKVRLVMVCRMAKPEEVLVVENDQGEVVREFMKDTDSISLYKNMRETLVYLTHLDYTDTERIMTEKLQAQVSGVEWSWKNLNTLCWAIGSISGAMHEEDEKRFLVTVIKDLLGLCEQKRGKDNKAIVASNIMYVVGQYPRFLRAHWKFLKTVVNKLFEFMHETHDGVQDMACDTFIKIAQKCRRHFVQVQAGEVMPFIDEILNGINTIICDLQPQQVHTFYEAVGYMIGAQTDQVLQERLIEKYMLLPNQVWDSIIHQATKNVDILKDAETVKQLGNILKTNVRACRAVGHPFVVQLGRVYLDMLNVYKCLSENISTAVQANGEIVTKQPLIRSMRTVKKETLKLISDWVSRSTDPKMVAENFVPPLLDAVLLDYQRNVAAAREPEVLATMATVVNRLESHITAEIPHIFDAVFECTLEMINKDFEEHPEHRTNFFLLLQAVNTHCFPAFLAIPPAQFKLLLDATIWAFKHTMRNVADTGLSILLALLQNVSQEGAAAQSFYQTYFCDILQHIFSVVTDTSHTAGLTMHATILAYMFSLAEEGRVTVPLNPAMPASNNVPFVQEYIANLLKSAFPHLQDAQVKLFVTGLFSLNHDIPAFKEHLRDFLVQIKEFAGEDTSDLYLEERESSLRQANEEKRKVQMSVPGILNPHEIGDDMCD
;
A
#
# COMPACT_ATOMS: atom_id res chain seq x y z
N MET A 1 78.17 7.66 26.48
CA MET A 1 77.78 7.05 27.77
C MET A 1 76.79 5.94 27.44
N ASN A 2 77.07 4.76 28.01
CA ASN A 2 76.79 3.45 27.45
C ASN A 2 75.47 2.82 27.95
N TRP A 3 74.83 1.82 27.33
CA TRP A 3 74.87 1.09 26.04
C TRP A 3 73.75 -0.01 26.12
N LEU A 4 73.39 -0.59 24.97
CA LEU A 4 72.97 -2.00 24.70
C LEU A 4 71.56 -2.57 25.02
N GLU A 5 71.01 -3.20 23.97
CA GLU A 5 70.01 -4.31 23.84
C GLU A 5 70.33 -5.56 24.70
N PRO A 6 69.40 -6.55 24.99
CA PRO A 6 68.66 -7.39 24.00
C PRO A 6 67.28 -8.02 24.43
N VAL A 7 66.66 -8.81 23.52
CA VAL A 7 65.38 -9.57 23.63
C VAL A 7 65.56 -10.97 24.28
N PRO A 8 64.58 -11.52 25.05
CA PRO A 8 63.98 -12.87 24.78
C PRO A 8 62.48 -13.01 25.22
N HIS A 9 61.58 -13.68 24.47
CA HIS A 9 61.20 -15.12 24.42
C HIS A 9 60.48 -15.77 25.64
N TRP A 10 59.22 -16.21 25.41
CA TRP A 10 58.58 -17.54 25.66
C TRP A 10 58.40 -18.15 27.08
N GLY A 11 57.19 -18.73 27.33
CA GLY A 11 56.96 -19.92 28.20
C GLY A 11 55.79 -19.80 29.19
N ARG A 12 54.56 -20.24 28.84
CA ARG A 12 53.92 -21.56 29.08
C ARG A 12 53.59 -21.93 30.54
N ALA A 13 52.29 -22.07 30.85
CA ALA A 13 51.71 -23.27 31.49
C ALA A 13 50.15 -23.29 31.43
N GLU A 14 49.64 -24.14 30.54
CA GLU A 14 48.35 -24.87 30.53
C GLU A 14 48.11 -25.69 31.84
N PRO A 15 46.92 -26.31 32.15
CA PRO A 15 46.10 -27.07 31.18
C PRO A 15 44.57 -27.31 31.40
N ARG A 16 43.89 -27.65 30.28
CA ARG A 16 42.93 -28.78 30.05
C ARG A 16 41.49 -28.48 29.57
N TRP A 17 41.25 -28.87 28.29
CA TRP A 17 40.17 -29.72 27.68
C TRP A 17 38.68 -29.44 28.05
N THR A 18 37.67 -29.39 27.15
CA THR A 18 37.31 -30.20 25.97
C THR A 18 36.14 -29.57 25.17
N SER A 19 36.12 -29.83 23.84
CA SER A 19 34.95 -30.07 22.93
C SER A 19 33.83 -29.01 22.80
N GLY A 20 33.31 -28.64 21.63
CA GLY A 20 33.49 -29.12 20.25
C GLY A 20 32.46 -28.41 19.37
N GLU A 21 32.92 -27.87 18.24
CA GLU A 21 32.09 -27.20 17.24
C GLU A 21 31.34 -28.23 16.38
N ARG A 22 30.04 -27.99 16.18
CA ARG A 22 29.30 -28.51 15.02
C ARG A 22 28.57 -27.35 14.36
N ALA A 23 28.93 -27.15 13.10
CA ALA A 23 28.20 -26.36 12.13
C ALA A 23 26.72 -26.74 12.10
N CYS A 24 25.83 -25.75 12.18
CA CYS A 24 24.42 -25.90 11.83
C CYS A 24 24.20 -25.23 10.47
N ALA A 25 23.96 -26.09 9.48
CA ALA A 25 23.40 -25.72 8.19
C ALA A 25 21.96 -25.24 8.41
N CYS A 26 21.64 -24.04 7.91
CA CYS A 26 20.27 -23.55 7.81
C CYS A 26 19.58 -24.27 6.65
N LEU A 27 18.69 -25.21 6.98
CA LEU A 27 17.66 -25.73 6.10
C LEU A 27 16.37 -24.96 6.40
N CYS A 28 15.99 -24.04 5.51
CA CYS A 28 14.66 -23.44 5.49
C CYS A 28 13.82 -24.20 4.45
N GLU A 29 12.87 -25.03 4.88
CA GLU A 29 11.81 -25.59 4.04
C GLU A 29 10.49 -25.62 4.82
N GLY A 30 9.44 -25.07 4.20
CA GLY A 30 8.01 -25.23 4.52
C GLY A 30 7.42 -24.20 5.50
N GLU A 31 6.27 -23.54 5.28
CA GLU A 31 5.27 -23.52 4.21
C GLU A 31 4.58 -22.14 4.27
N ARG A 32 4.71 -21.30 3.23
CA ARG A 32 3.80 -20.17 2.95
C ARG A 32 3.43 -20.24 1.47
N GLU A 33 2.37 -20.98 1.16
CA GLU A 33 1.65 -20.82 -0.10
C GLU A 33 0.57 -19.75 0.11
N THR A 34 0.91 -18.51 -0.23
CA THR A 34 -0.08 -17.53 -0.69
C THR A 34 0.64 -16.65 -1.71
N LEU A 35 0.49 -17.03 -2.97
CA LEU A 35 0.98 -16.26 -4.12
C LEU A 35 0.04 -15.08 -4.35
N ALA A 36 0.47 -13.91 -3.89
CA ALA A 36 0.24 -12.66 -4.60
C ALA A 36 1.58 -12.31 -5.27
N PHE A 37 1.68 -12.53 -6.59
CA PHE A 37 2.82 -12.04 -7.37
C PHE A 37 2.61 -10.54 -7.60
N THR A 38 3.23 -9.71 -6.76
CA THR A 38 3.65 -8.35 -7.11
C THR A 38 5.11 -8.41 -7.52
N ARG A 39 5.39 -8.03 -8.77
CA ARG A 39 6.75 -7.80 -9.27
C ARG A 39 7.30 -6.55 -8.56
N GLU A 40 8.27 -6.74 -7.67
CA GLU A 40 9.16 -5.66 -7.22
C GLU A 40 10.47 -5.75 -8.01
N GLU A 41 10.92 -4.57 -8.43
CA GLU A 41 12.13 -4.28 -9.19
C GLU A 41 13.35 -4.35 -8.26
N GLU A 42 14.33 -5.19 -8.58
CA GLU A 42 15.67 -5.09 -8.01
C GLU A 42 16.52 -4.14 -8.89
N GLU A 43 16.76 -2.92 -8.39
CA GLU A 43 17.83 -2.05 -8.86
C GLU A 43 19.18 -2.59 -8.38
N GLY A 44 20.03 -3.00 -9.33
CA GLY A 44 21.42 -3.36 -9.05
C GLY A 44 22.32 -2.13 -8.93
N GLU A 45 22.83 -1.89 -7.72
CA GLU A 45 24.06 -1.11 -7.50
C GLU A 45 25.27 -2.04 -7.55
N GLY A 46 26.16 -1.79 -8.52
CA GLY A 46 27.45 -2.47 -8.63
C GLY A 46 28.57 -1.44 -8.80
N GLU A 47 29.20 -1.06 -7.69
CA GLU A 47 30.50 -0.37 -7.68
C GLU A 47 31.64 -1.38 -7.56
N ALA A 48 32.66 -1.17 -8.37
CA ALA A 48 33.87 -1.97 -8.45
C ALA A 48 35.02 -1.34 -7.64
N LEU A 49 35.81 -2.17 -6.96
CA LEU A 49 37.21 -1.90 -6.58
C LEU A 49 37.96 -3.24 -6.51
N LEU A 50 38.74 -3.62 -7.52
CA LEU A 50 40.18 -3.36 -7.72
C LEU A 50 41.12 -3.97 -6.65
N THR A 51 41.90 -4.98 -7.09
CA THR A 51 43.37 -5.14 -7.01
C THR A 51 43.97 -6.43 -6.41
N SER A 52 44.96 -6.93 -7.19
CA SER A 52 46.17 -7.73 -6.82
C SER A 52 45.98 -9.25 -6.66
N LYS A 53 46.51 -10.09 -7.56
CA LYS A 53 47.91 -10.53 -7.86
C LYS A 53 48.26 -11.84 -7.15
N ALA A 54 48.60 -12.87 -7.95
CA ALA A 54 49.83 -13.71 -7.91
C ALA A 54 49.50 -15.15 -8.34
N GLU A 55 50.01 -15.59 -9.51
CA GLU A 55 51.08 -16.61 -9.66
C GLU A 55 50.49 -18.03 -9.78
N LEU A 56 50.92 -18.98 -10.61
CA LEU A 56 52.09 -19.32 -11.45
C LEU A 56 51.56 -20.51 -12.32
N THR A 57 51.89 -20.74 -13.60
CA THR A 57 53.17 -21.28 -14.13
C THR A 57 53.15 -21.39 -15.67
N THR A 58 54.22 -20.87 -16.31
CA THR A 58 55.05 -21.42 -17.42
C THR A 58 54.37 -22.18 -18.59
N GLY A 59 54.45 -21.78 -19.88
CA GLY A 59 55.63 -21.42 -20.69
C GLY A 59 56.14 -22.65 -21.45
N SER A 60 55.98 -22.80 -22.77
CA SER A 60 56.88 -22.26 -23.81
C SER A 60 56.51 -22.80 -25.21
N PRO A 61 57.04 -22.20 -26.31
CA PRO A 61 56.41 -22.18 -27.65
C PRO A 61 57.24 -22.86 -28.75
N GLU A 62 56.68 -23.00 -29.96
CA GLU A 62 57.48 -23.09 -31.19
C GLU A 62 56.84 -22.37 -32.39
N THR A 63 57.69 -21.53 -32.98
CA THR A 63 57.59 -20.63 -34.13
C THR A 63 57.65 -21.33 -35.49
N THR A 64 56.93 -20.83 -36.51
CA THR A 64 57.57 -20.47 -37.79
C THR A 64 56.75 -19.47 -38.64
N GLN A 65 57.45 -18.39 -39.04
CA GLN A 65 57.14 -17.39 -40.07
C GLN A 65 57.25 -18.04 -41.48
N GLY A 66 56.74 -17.54 -42.61
CA GLY A 66 56.06 -16.29 -42.98
C GLY A 66 56.02 -16.12 -44.52
N LEU A 67 55.39 -15.01 -44.94
CA LEU A 67 55.59 -14.23 -46.20
C LEU A 67 55.00 -14.77 -47.52
N THR A 68 53.81 -14.33 -47.95
CA THR A 68 53.43 -13.13 -48.75
C THR A 68 53.65 -13.20 -50.26
N GLN A 69 52.55 -13.10 -51.04
CA GLN A 69 52.48 -12.31 -52.29
C GLN A 69 51.02 -11.98 -52.73
N THR A 70 50.70 -10.68 -52.67
CA THR A 70 49.90 -9.82 -53.57
C THR A 70 48.70 -10.30 -54.44
N LYS A 71 47.54 -9.71 -54.09
CA LYS A 71 46.52 -8.95 -54.88
C LYS A 71 45.57 -9.60 -55.93
N ARG A 72 44.27 -9.41 -55.62
CA ARG A 72 43.06 -9.14 -56.44
C ARG A 72 42.41 -10.31 -57.20
N THR A 73 41.21 -10.73 -56.77
CA THR A 73 39.89 -10.32 -57.34
C THR A 73 38.70 -10.96 -56.60
N ARG A 74 37.65 -10.13 -56.38
CA ARG A 74 36.22 -10.37 -56.06
C ARG A 74 35.70 -11.80 -55.80
N GLY A 75 34.90 -11.93 -54.72
CA GLY A 75 33.64 -12.71 -54.75
C GLY A 75 33.28 -13.52 -53.49
N SER A 76 32.24 -13.06 -52.77
CA SER A 76 31.38 -13.76 -51.78
C SER A 76 31.97 -14.22 -50.44
N GLU A 77 31.69 -13.45 -49.38
CA GLU A 77 31.66 -13.92 -47.98
C GLU A 77 30.31 -14.60 -47.67
N ARG A 78 30.36 -15.75 -47.00
CA ARG A 78 29.22 -16.36 -46.28
C ARG A 78 29.23 -15.84 -44.83
N PRO A 79 28.07 -15.53 -44.21
CA PRO A 79 28.03 -15.11 -42.82
C PRO A 79 28.09 -16.31 -41.86
N GLY A 80 28.78 -16.08 -40.75
CA GLY A 80 29.08 -17.02 -39.69
C GLY A 80 27.93 -17.33 -38.73
N GLN A 81 28.06 -18.49 -38.11
CA GLN A 81 27.19 -19.11 -37.13
C GLN A 81 27.35 -18.46 -35.75
N THR A 82 26.46 -17.53 -35.38
CA THR A 82 26.16 -17.21 -33.97
C THR A 82 24.68 -16.86 -33.71
N SER A 83 23.80 -17.01 -34.71
CA SER A 83 22.35 -16.72 -34.61
C SER A 83 21.46 -17.95 -34.41
N PHE A 84 22.01 -19.15 -34.26
CA PHE A 84 21.23 -20.41 -34.37
C PHE A 84 20.73 -21.02 -33.05
N MET A 85 21.27 -20.67 -31.88
CA MET A 85 20.87 -21.31 -30.61
C MET A 85 19.46 -20.95 -30.10
N PRO A 86 18.99 -19.69 -30.16
CA PRO A 86 17.62 -19.36 -29.72
C PRO A 86 16.55 -20.05 -30.58
N ALA A 87 16.77 -20.11 -31.90
CA ALA A 87 15.84 -20.68 -32.87
C ALA A 87 15.72 -22.21 -32.79
N ILE A 88 16.80 -22.92 -32.44
CA ILE A 88 16.78 -24.38 -32.24
C ILE A 88 15.96 -24.74 -30.99
N MET A 89 16.06 -23.95 -29.91
CA MET A 89 15.29 -24.14 -28.68
C MET A 89 13.79 -23.90 -28.87
N THR A 90 13.41 -22.87 -29.65
CA THR A 90 12.00 -22.64 -30.01
C THR A 90 11.44 -23.77 -30.87
N MET A 91 12.24 -24.33 -31.80
CA MET A 91 11.83 -25.47 -32.62
C MET A 91 11.70 -26.80 -31.84
N LEU A 92 12.55 -27.05 -30.84
CA LEU A 92 12.41 -28.19 -29.92
C LEU A 92 11.20 -28.03 -28.99
N GLY A 93 10.95 -26.81 -28.50
CA GLY A 93 9.73 -26.37 -27.81
C GLY A 93 8.46 -26.73 -28.55
N ASP A 94 8.37 -26.25 -29.79
CA ASP A 94 7.21 -26.40 -30.66
C ASP A 94 6.99 -27.86 -31.08
N HIS A 95 8.05 -28.63 -31.34
CA HIS A 95 7.91 -30.07 -31.65
C HIS A 95 7.40 -30.89 -30.45
N THR A 96 7.92 -30.61 -29.25
CA THR A 96 7.51 -31.31 -28.02
C THR A 96 6.09 -30.93 -27.62
N ALA A 97 5.72 -29.65 -27.78
CA ALA A 97 4.35 -29.17 -27.60
C ALA A 97 3.38 -29.84 -28.57
N ARG A 98 3.72 -29.90 -29.86
CA ARG A 98 2.91 -30.53 -30.90
C ARG A 98 2.70 -32.02 -30.65
N GLN A 99 3.69 -32.74 -30.11
CA GLN A 99 3.54 -34.15 -29.73
C GLN A 99 2.59 -34.35 -28.55
N LEU A 100 2.71 -33.53 -27.49
CA LEU A 100 1.80 -33.60 -26.34
C LEU A 100 0.36 -33.16 -26.70
N LEU A 101 0.24 -32.26 -27.68
CA LEU A 101 -1.03 -31.73 -28.22
C LEU A 101 -1.61 -32.56 -29.38
N ASP A 102 -1.00 -33.67 -29.80
CA ASP A 102 -1.52 -34.50 -30.89
C ASP A 102 -2.62 -35.44 -30.39
N PHE A 103 -3.89 -35.05 -30.56
CA PHE A 103 -5.08 -35.85 -30.17
C PHE A 103 -5.41 -37.01 -31.10
N SER A 104 -4.63 -37.24 -32.16
CA SER A 104 -4.76 -38.42 -33.01
C SER A 104 -4.00 -39.65 -32.47
N GLN A 105 -3.11 -39.45 -31.49
CA GLN A 105 -2.27 -40.49 -30.89
C GLN A 105 -2.48 -40.60 -29.37
N ARG A 106 -2.03 -41.72 -28.79
CA ARG A 106 -2.02 -41.89 -27.33
C ARG A 106 -1.02 -40.91 -26.71
N LEU A 107 -1.40 -40.32 -25.57
CA LEU A 107 -0.53 -39.39 -24.83
C LEU A 107 0.73 -40.10 -24.33
N ASP A 108 1.90 -39.53 -24.61
CA ASP A 108 3.16 -39.96 -24.01
C ASP A 108 3.31 -39.38 -22.60
N ILE A 109 3.03 -40.21 -21.60
CA ILE A 109 3.10 -39.84 -20.18
C ILE A 109 4.54 -39.62 -19.72
N ASN A 110 5.52 -40.36 -20.27
CA ASN A 110 6.93 -40.19 -19.89
C ASN A 110 7.46 -38.84 -20.37
N LEU A 111 7.04 -38.42 -21.56
CA LEU A 111 7.35 -37.10 -22.07
C LEU A 111 6.71 -36.01 -21.21
N LEU A 112 5.43 -36.17 -20.84
CA LEU A 112 4.75 -35.22 -19.96
C LEU A 112 5.42 -35.13 -18.59
N ASP A 113 5.76 -36.26 -17.97
CA ASP A 113 6.48 -36.29 -16.69
C ASP A 113 7.83 -35.59 -16.77
N SER A 114 8.54 -35.74 -17.90
CA SER A 114 9.81 -35.06 -18.15
C SER A 114 9.63 -33.54 -18.28
N VAL A 115 8.63 -33.09 -19.04
CA VAL A 115 8.32 -31.65 -19.22
C VAL A 115 7.88 -31.02 -17.90
N VAL A 116 7.04 -31.70 -17.13
CA VAL A 116 6.66 -31.25 -15.78
C VAL A 116 7.89 -31.20 -14.88
N SER A 117 8.77 -32.22 -14.91
CA SER A 117 10.03 -32.18 -14.15
C SER A 117 10.91 -30.99 -14.54
N TRP A 118 10.99 -30.64 -15.83
CA TRP A 118 11.71 -29.45 -16.29
C TRP A 118 11.12 -28.13 -15.79
N LEU A 119 9.81 -28.07 -15.53
CA LEU A 119 9.20 -26.88 -14.92
C LEU A 119 9.67 -26.69 -13.46
N TYR A 120 9.74 -27.78 -12.69
CA TYR A 120 10.06 -27.74 -11.26
C TYR A 120 11.57 -27.81 -10.96
N GLN A 121 12.37 -28.39 -11.86
CA GLN A 121 13.80 -28.66 -11.64
C GLN A 121 14.71 -28.09 -12.74
N GLY A 122 14.16 -27.60 -13.86
CA GLY A 122 14.95 -27.06 -14.97
C GLY A 122 15.43 -25.63 -14.71
N GLU A 123 16.47 -25.22 -15.43
CA GLU A 123 17.06 -23.88 -15.31
C GLU A 123 16.85 -23.04 -16.58
N GLY A 124 16.50 -21.76 -16.38
CA GLY A 124 16.49 -20.72 -17.41
C GLY A 124 15.63 -21.05 -18.64
N PRO A 125 16.21 -21.22 -19.85
CA PRO A 125 15.44 -21.41 -21.09
C PRO A 125 14.58 -22.68 -21.11
N GLN A 126 15.05 -23.76 -20.47
CA GLN A 126 14.34 -25.04 -20.45
C GLN A 126 13.07 -24.97 -19.58
N GLN A 127 13.15 -24.27 -18.45
CA GLN A 127 12.01 -24.02 -17.58
C GLN A 127 10.94 -23.16 -18.28
N ARG A 128 11.38 -22.09 -18.98
CA ARG A 128 10.47 -21.22 -19.76
C ARG A 128 9.75 -21.99 -20.86
N MET A 129 10.47 -22.83 -21.60
CA MET A 129 9.87 -23.71 -22.61
C MET A 129 8.84 -24.66 -21.97
N ALA A 130 9.19 -25.33 -20.86
CA ALA A 130 8.26 -26.22 -20.17
C ALA A 130 6.99 -25.49 -19.71
N GLN A 131 7.12 -24.27 -19.19
CA GLN A 131 6.00 -23.44 -18.79
C GLN A 131 5.08 -23.08 -19.97
N GLU A 132 5.66 -22.65 -21.11
CA GLU A 132 4.91 -22.33 -22.32
C GLU A 132 4.13 -23.55 -22.83
N VAL A 133 4.76 -24.72 -22.91
CA VAL A 133 4.12 -25.97 -23.34
C VAL A 133 2.98 -26.40 -22.42
N LEU A 134 3.22 -26.39 -21.10
CA LEU A 134 2.19 -26.77 -20.12
C LEU A 134 1.03 -25.77 -20.06
N THR A 135 1.29 -24.48 -20.32
CA THR A 135 0.21 -23.48 -20.39
C THR A 135 -0.66 -23.73 -21.61
N HIS A 136 -0.06 -23.90 -22.79
CA HIS A 136 -0.78 -24.22 -24.02
C HIS A 136 -1.58 -25.52 -23.93
N LEU A 137 -1.01 -26.58 -23.33
CA LEU A 137 -1.72 -27.83 -23.10
C LEU A 137 -2.90 -27.66 -22.16
N LYS A 138 -2.78 -26.84 -21.11
CA LYS A 138 -3.87 -26.60 -20.14
C LYS A 138 -5.04 -25.80 -20.74
N GLU A 139 -4.75 -24.89 -21.66
CA GLU A 139 -5.74 -24.06 -22.33
C GLU A 139 -6.45 -24.78 -23.49
N HIS A 140 -5.89 -25.88 -23.98
CA HIS A 140 -6.44 -26.62 -25.11
C HIS A 140 -7.85 -27.18 -24.78
N PRO A 141 -8.84 -27.01 -25.69
CA PRO A 141 -10.23 -27.38 -25.43
C PRO A 141 -10.46 -28.85 -25.03
N ASP A 142 -9.64 -29.76 -25.58
CA ASP A 142 -9.77 -31.21 -25.38
C ASP A 142 -8.77 -31.77 -24.35
N ALA A 143 -7.98 -30.93 -23.67
CA ALA A 143 -6.93 -31.41 -22.76
C ALA A 143 -7.49 -32.30 -21.63
N TRP A 144 -8.72 -32.03 -21.19
CA TRP A 144 -9.38 -32.78 -20.13
C TRP A 144 -9.66 -34.24 -20.50
N THR A 145 -9.76 -34.58 -21.79
CA THR A 145 -10.00 -35.97 -22.23
C THR A 145 -8.81 -36.89 -21.97
N ARG A 146 -7.67 -36.33 -21.55
CA ARG A 146 -6.45 -37.08 -21.19
C ARG A 146 -6.22 -37.16 -19.68
N VAL A 147 -7.00 -36.44 -18.87
CA VAL A 147 -6.74 -36.31 -17.43
C VAL A 147 -6.83 -37.66 -16.71
N ASP A 148 -7.82 -38.48 -17.06
CA ASP A 148 -7.98 -39.83 -16.54
C ASP A 148 -6.74 -40.70 -16.80
N THR A 149 -6.22 -40.65 -18.04
CA THR A 149 -5.02 -41.36 -18.48
C THR A 149 -3.79 -40.87 -17.71
N ILE A 150 -3.66 -39.55 -17.50
CA ILE A 150 -2.55 -38.98 -16.74
C ILE A 150 -2.60 -39.43 -15.28
N LEU A 151 -3.77 -39.35 -14.64
CA LEU A 151 -3.95 -39.72 -13.23
C LEU A 151 -3.78 -41.22 -12.98
N GLU A 152 -4.13 -42.07 -13.97
CA GLU A 152 -3.99 -43.52 -13.89
C GLU A 152 -2.55 -43.99 -14.08
N PHE A 153 -1.81 -43.45 -15.05
CA PHE A 153 -0.51 -44.01 -15.46
C PHE A 153 0.71 -43.22 -14.97
N SER A 154 0.61 -41.91 -14.70
CA SER A 154 1.75 -41.12 -14.22
C SER A 154 2.17 -41.57 -12.82
N GLN A 155 3.48 -41.60 -12.58
CA GLN A 155 4.06 -41.88 -11.26
C GLN A 155 4.47 -40.60 -10.53
N ASN A 156 4.54 -39.46 -11.23
CA ASN A 156 4.95 -38.18 -10.68
C ASN A 156 3.76 -37.41 -10.08
N MET A 157 3.85 -37.04 -8.80
CA MET A 157 2.80 -36.27 -8.11
C MET A 157 2.57 -34.90 -8.76
N ASN A 158 3.63 -34.26 -9.28
CA ASN A 158 3.52 -32.95 -9.92
C ASN A 158 2.71 -33.04 -11.22
N THR A 159 2.88 -34.12 -11.99
CA THR A 159 2.10 -34.34 -13.21
C THR A 159 0.64 -34.64 -12.90
N LYS A 160 0.36 -35.42 -11.85
CA LYS A 160 -1.01 -35.64 -11.36
C LYS A 160 -1.64 -34.32 -10.91
N TYR A 161 -0.91 -33.49 -10.19
CA TYR A 161 -1.37 -32.16 -9.77
C TYR A 161 -1.69 -31.28 -10.98
N TYR A 162 -0.82 -31.26 -11.98
CA TYR A 162 -1.06 -30.56 -13.25
C TYR A 162 -2.31 -31.09 -13.99
N ALA A 163 -2.54 -32.41 -14.00
CA ALA A 163 -3.76 -32.99 -14.56
C ALA A 163 -5.03 -32.50 -13.83
N LEU A 164 -4.97 -32.38 -12.50
CA LEU A 164 -6.05 -31.78 -11.72
C LEU A 164 -6.26 -30.31 -12.03
N GLN A 165 -5.22 -29.53 -12.38
CA GLN A 165 -5.39 -28.16 -12.84
C GLN A 165 -6.13 -28.07 -14.19
N ILE A 166 -5.90 -29.01 -15.10
CA ILE A 166 -6.66 -29.11 -16.35
C ILE A 166 -8.13 -29.42 -16.04
N LEU A 167 -8.37 -30.39 -15.17
CA LEU A 167 -9.73 -30.77 -14.76
C LEU A 167 -10.48 -29.61 -14.09
N GLU A 168 -9.80 -28.88 -13.22
CA GLU A 168 -10.34 -27.68 -12.56
C GLU A 168 -10.77 -26.63 -13.58
N ASN A 169 -9.94 -26.36 -14.58
CA ASN A 169 -10.23 -25.37 -15.62
C ASN A 169 -11.53 -25.73 -16.36
N VAL A 170 -11.70 -27.01 -16.71
CA VAL A 170 -12.90 -27.48 -17.39
C VAL A 170 -14.14 -27.44 -16.50
N ILE A 171 -14.02 -27.77 -15.22
CA ILE A 171 -15.14 -27.63 -14.26
C ILE A 171 -15.53 -26.17 -14.07
N LYS A 172 -14.56 -25.25 -14.00
CA LYS A 172 -14.84 -23.82 -13.82
C LYS A 172 -15.46 -23.19 -15.07
N THR A 173 -15.01 -23.56 -16.26
CA THR A 173 -15.37 -22.82 -17.48
C THR A 173 -16.42 -23.52 -18.35
N ARG A 174 -16.44 -24.85 -18.42
CA ARG A 174 -17.22 -25.61 -19.43
C ARG A 174 -18.16 -26.65 -18.86
N TRP A 175 -18.28 -26.76 -17.53
CA TRP A 175 -19.10 -27.79 -16.89
C TRP A 175 -20.53 -27.85 -17.41
N LYS A 176 -21.16 -26.69 -17.67
CA LYS A 176 -22.57 -26.60 -18.10
C LYS A 176 -22.81 -27.02 -19.56
N ILE A 177 -21.78 -27.06 -20.40
CA ILE A 177 -21.88 -27.50 -21.80
C ILE A 177 -21.44 -28.95 -22.00
N LEU A 178 -20.83 -29.58 -20.98
CA LEU A 178 -20.44 -30.97 -21.05
C LEU A 178 -21.68 -31.88 -21.07
N PRO A 179 -21.68 -32.95 -21.87
CA PRO A 179 -22.70 -33.99 -21.80
C PRO A 179 -22.88 -34.52 -20.37
N ARG A 180 -24.13 -34.65 -19.92
CA ARG A 180 -24.45 -35.01 -18.52
C ARG A 180 -23.80 -36.32 -18.07
N ASN A 181 -23.69 -37.30 -18.97
CA ASN A 181 -22.99 -38.56 -18.71
C ASN A 181 -21.49 -38.37 -18.42
N GLN A 182 -20.84 -37.38 -19.04
CA GLN A 182 -19.45 -37.03 -18.75
C GLN A 182 -19.34 -36.31 -17.41
N CYS A 183 -20.24 -35.38 -17.09
CA CYS A 183 -20.30 -34.74 -15.76
C CYS A 183 -20.43 -35.78 -14.65
N ASP A 184 -21.39 -36.70 -14.78
CA ASP A 184 -21.62 -37.78 -13.81
C ASP A 184 -20.42 -38.75 -13.76
N GLY A 185 -19.74 -38.97 -14.89
CA GLY A 185 -18.50 -39.75 -14.96
C GLY A 185 -17.35 -39.10 -14.18
N ILE A 186 -17.07 -37.82 -14.44
CA ILE A 186 -16.05 -37.03 -13.74
C ILE A 186 -16.36 -36.98 -12.25
N LYS A 187 -17.62 -36.70 -11.88
CA LYS A 187 -18.08 -36.69 -10.49
C LYS A 187 -17.81 -38.01 -9.77
N LYS A 188 -18.23 -39.14 -10.36
CA LYS A 188 -17.97 -40.48 -9.78
C LYS A 188 -16.48 -40.80 -9.70
N TYR A 189 -15.71 -40.41 -10.72
CA TYR A 189 -14.27 -40.63 -10.75
C TYR A 189 -13.55 -39.84 -9.64
N VAL A 190 -13.83 -38.54 -9.51
CA VAL A 190 -13.24 -37.67 -8.47
C VAL A 190 -13.63 -38.16 -7.07
N VAL A 191 -14.91 -38.48 -6.83
CA VAL A 191 -15.35 -39.04 -5.53
C VAL A 191 -14.67 -40.38 -5.25
N GLY A 192 -14.61 -41.27 -6.23
CA GLY A 192 -13.94 -42.57 -6.08
C GLY A 192 -12.45 -42.43 -5.76
N LEU A 193 -11.78 -41.46 -6.39
CA LEU A 193 -10.38 -41.15 -6.14
C LEU A 193 -10.16 -40.54 -4.76
N VAL A 194 -11.00 -39.58 -4.34
CA VAL A 194 -11.00 -39.03 -2.98
C VAL A 194 -11.16 -40.13 -1.94
N ILE A 195 -12.12 -41.03 -2.11
CA ILE A 195 -12.35 -42.16 -1.19
C ILE A 195 -11.13 -43.08 -1.17
N LYS A 196 -10.62 -43.51 -2.34
CA LYS A 196 -9.48 -44.41 -2.44
C LYS A 196 -8.23 -43.83 -1.75
N THR A 197 -7.95 -42.54 -1.96
CA THR A 197 -6.75 -41.92 -1.41
C THR A 197 -6.90 -41.58 0.09
N SER A 198 -8.11 -41.30 0.57
CA SER A 198 -8.34 -40.94 2.00
C SER A 198 -8.67 -42.12 2.92
N GLN A 199 -8.97 -43.31 2.38
CA GLN A 199 -9.23 -44.51 3.19
C GLN A 199 -8.01 -44.92 4.02
N GLU A 200 -6.80 -44.80 3.48
CA GLU A 200 -5.56 -45.18 4.17
C GLU A 200 -4.95 -43.99 4.91
N PRO A 201 -4.72 -44.08 6.24
CA PRO A 201 -4.17 -42.98 7.03
C PRO A 201 -2.80 -42.47 6.55
N ILE A 202 -1.97 -43.36 5.99
CA ILE A 202 -0.62 -43.04 5.50
C ILE A 202 -0.67 -42.05 4.33
N ASN A 203 -1.68 -42.16 3.47
CA ASN A 203 -1.80 -41.32 2.28
C ASN A 203 -2.20 -39.89 2.63
N LEU A 204 -2.95 -39.70 3.74
CA LEU A 204 -3.34 -38.38 4.23
C LEU A 204 -2.13 -37.49 4.58
N GLU A 205 -1.03 -38.09 5.05
CA GLU A 205 0.21 -37.36 5.34
C GLU A 205 1.13 -37.28 4.13
N LYS A 206 1.36 -38.39 3.43
CA LYS A 206 2.33 -38.48 2.33
C LYS A 206 1.92 -37.68 1.09
N GLU A 207 0.62 -37.60 0.80
CA GLU A 207 0.07 -36.99 -0.42
C GLU A 207 -0.85 -35.79 -0.11
N LYS A 208 -0.60 -35.08 1.00
CA LYS A 208 -1.47 -33.99 1.50
C LYS A 208 -1.79 -32.92 0.43
N VAL A 209 -0.80 -32.51 -0.35
CA VAL A 209 -0.96 -31.50 -1.43
C VAL A 209 -1.91 -32.01 -2.52
N TYR A 210 -1.74 -33.27 -2.93
CA TYR A 210 -2.57 -33.90 -3.95
C TYR A 210 -4.01 -34.10 -3.47
N ILE A 211 -4.19 -34.57 -2.23
CA ILE A 211 -5.52 -34.73 -1.62
C ILE A 211 -6.21 -33.37 -1.45
N GLY A 212 -5.49 -32.35 -0.97
CA GLY A 212 -6.00 -30.99 -0.90
C GLY A 212 -6.50 -30.49 -2.24
N LYS A 213 -5.74 -30.75 -3.32
CA LYS A 213 -6.17 -30.40 -4.68
C LYS A 213 -7.40 -31.19 -5.12
N LEU A 214 -7.47 -32.50 -4.89
CA LEU A 214 -8.65 -33.32 -5.19
C LEU A 214 -9.90 -32.81 -4.47
N ASN A 215 -9.78 -32.48 -3.18
CA ASN A 215 -10.87 -31.88 -2.40
C ASN A 215 -11.31 -30.56 -3.02
N MET A 216 -10.38 -29.71 -3.46
CA MET A 216 -10.71 -28.48 -4.17
C MET A 216 -11.45 -28.77 -5.49
N ILE A 217 -11.03 -29.77 -6.29
CA ILE A 217 -11.75 -30.18 -7.50
C ILE A 217 -13.20 -30.58 -7.17
N LEU A 218 -13.39 -31.39 -6.12
CA LEU A 218 -14.72 -31.77 -5.66
C LEU A 218 -15.55 -30.54 -5.27
N VAL A 219 -14.97 -29.58 -4.54
CA VAL A 219 -15.64 -28.32 -4.18
C VAL A 219 -15.99 -27.49 -5.42
N GLN A 220 -15.14 -27.45 -6.45
CA GLN A 220 -15.49 -26.79 -7.72
C GLN A 220 -16.68 -27.49 -8.42
N ILE A 221 -16.79 -28.82 -8.35
CA ILE A 221 -17.97 -29.54 -8.85
C ILE A 221 -19.21 -29.16 -8.02
N LEU A 222 -19.09 -29.10 -6.69
CA LEU A 222 -20.19 -28.71 -5.81
C LEU A 222 -20.67 -27.29 -6.10
N LYS A 223 -19.77 -26.33 -6.33
CA LYS A 223 -20.12 -24.96 -6.75
C LYS A 223 -20.93 -24.92 -8.06
N GLN A 224 -20.80 -25.93 -8.92
CA GLN A 224 -21.53 -26.01 -10.19
C GLN A 224 -22.81 -26.85 -10.10
N GLU A 225 -22.87 -27.89 -9.25
CA GLU A 225 -24.01 -28.83 -9.22
C GLU A 225 -24.88 -28.79 -7.97
N TRP A 226 -24.32 -28.43 -6.82
CA TRP A 226 -25.04 -28.45 -5.55
C TRP A 226 -25.78 -27.11 -5.35
N PRO A 227 -27.03 -27.13 -4.85
CA PRO A 227 -27.82 -28.29 -4.41
C PRO A 227 -28.66 -28.98 -5.51
N LYS A 228 -28.89 -28.35 -6.67
CA LYS A 228 -29.89 -28.79 -7.65
C LYS A 228 -29.68 -30.23 -8.17
N ASN A 229 -28.48 -30.52 -8.67
CA ASN A 229 -28.14 -31.82 -9.28
C ASN A 229 -27.42 -32.78 -8.30
N TRP A 230 -27.29 -32.37 -7.03
CA TRP A 230 -26.73 -33.21 -5.98
C TRP A 230 -27.37 -32.93 -4.61
N PRO A 231 -28.69 -33.08 -4.45
CA PRO A 231 -29.40 -32.70 -3.23
C PRO A 231 -29.04 -33.56 -2.01
N THR A 232 -28.52 -34.78 -2.23
CA THR A 232 -28.15 -35.69 -1.14
C THR A 232 -26.71 -35.51 -0.65
N PHE A 233 -25.93 -34.57 -1.20
CA PHE A 233 -24.50 -34.48 -0.92
C PHE A 233 -24.19 -34.36 0.58
N ILE A 234 -24.85 -33.46 1.30
CA ILE A 234 -24.61 -33.27 2.75
C ILE A 234 -25.01 -34.52 3.53
N SER A 235 -26.14 -35.15 3.21
CA SER A 235 -26.53 -36.41 3.87
C SER A 235 -25.54 -37.55 3.57
N ASP A 236 -25.03 -37.63 2.34
CA ASP A 236 -24.10 -38.68 1.90
C ASP A 236 -22.74 -38.52 2.59
N ILE A 237 -22.20 -37.29 2.65
CA ILE A 237 -20.90 -37.02 3.28
C ILE A 237 -20.97 -37.18 4.80
N VAL A 238 -22.07 -36.79 5.44
CA VAL A 238 -22.30 -37.00 6.88
C VAL A 238 -22.46 -38.49 7.20
N GLY A 239 -23.20 -39.23 6.36
CA GLY A 239 -23.35 -40.68 6.49
C GLY A 239 -22.02 -41.42 6.33
N ALA A 240 -21.26 -41.10 5.27
CA ALA A 240 -19.94 -41.68 5.01
C ALA A 240 -18.93 -41.37 6.13
N SER A 241 -18.99 -40.18 6.71
CA SER A 241 -18.14 -39.78 7.84
C SER A 241 -18.34 -40.66 9.09
N ARG A 242 -19.49 -41.31 9.26
CA ARG A 242 -19.73 -42.24 10.37
C ARG A 242 -19.15 -43.63 10.12
N THR A 243 -18.65 -43.92 8.91
CA THR A 243 -18.14 -45.26 8.54
C THR A 243 -16.65 -45.43 8.78
N SER A 244 -15.84 -44.37 8.63
CA SER A 244 -14.40 -44.38 8.86
C SER A 244 -13.93 -43.01 9.35
N GLU A 245 -13.05 -43.00 10.35
CA GLU A 245 -12.46 -41.77 10.88
C GLU A 245 -11.53 -41.06 9.88
N SER A 246 -10.79 -41.80 9.05
CA SER A 246 -9.92 -41.20 8.01
C SER A 246 -10.73 -40.50 6.93
N LEU A 247 -11.85 -41.11 6.51
CA LEU A 247 -12.81 -40.47 5.60
C LEU A 247 -13.48 -39.27 6.26
N CYS A 248 -13.85 -39.36 7.54
CA CYS A 248 -14.39 -38.24 8.29
C CYS A 248 -13.43 -37.05 8.32
N GLN A 249 -12.13 -37.31 8.53
CA GLN A 249 -11.10 -36.26 8.58
C GLN A 249 -11.01 -35.53 7.25
N ASN A 250 -10.99 -36.26 6.13
CA ASN A 250 -10.95 -35.64 4.82
C ASN A 250 -12.27 -34.90 4.48
N ASN A 251 -13.41 -35.45 4.89
CA ASN A 251 -14.71 -34.81 4.71
C ASN A 251 -14.84 -33.49 5.47
N MET A 252 -14.25 -33.39 6.67
CA MET A 252 -14.15 -32.11 7.39
C MET A 252 -13.36 -31.09 6.57
N ALA A 253 -12.22 -31.48 5.99
CA ALA A 253 -11.45 -30.61 5.11
C ALA A 253 -12.24 -30.16 3.87
N ILE A 254 -13.04 -31.05 3.26
CA ILE A 254 -13.93 -30.70 2.12
C ILE A 254 -14.98 -29.68 2.55
N LEU A 255 -15.63 -29.89 3.70
CA LEU A 255 -16.65 -28.98 4.24
C LEU A 255 -16.06 -27.61 4.60
N LYS A 256 -14.81 -27.57 5.10
CA LYS A 256 -14.05 -26.33 5.33
C LYS A 256 -13.84 -25.57 4.02
N LEU A 257 -13.32 -26.23 3.00
CA LEU A 257 -13.08 -25.62 1.69
C LEU A 257 -14.38 -25.14 1.03
N LEU A 258 -15.47 -25.90 1.17
CA LEU A 258 -16.79 -25.49 0.69
C LEU A 258 -17.28 -24.23 1.40
N SER A 259 -17.11 -24.15 2.72
CA SER A 259 -17.42 -22.95 3.51
C SER A 259 -16.64 -21.74 3.02
N GLU A 260 -15.32 -21.87 2.85
CA GLU A 260 -14.44 -20.79 2.38
C GLU A 260 -14.86 -20.30 0.99
N GLU A 261 -15.12 -21.21 0.04
CA GLU A 261 -15.50 -20.85 -1.32
C GLU A 261 -16.89 -20.20 -1.43
N VAL A 262 -17.82 -20.53 -0.52
CA VAL A 262 -19.19 -20.00 -0.53
C VAL A 262 -19.31 -18.69 0.27
N PHE A 263 -18.67 -18.60 1.43
CA PHE A 263 -18.82 -17.46 2.34
C PHE A 263 -17.68 -16.44 2.24
N ASP A 264 -16.43 -16.90 2.17
CA ASP A 264 -15.25 -16.01 2.25
C ASP A 264 -14.81 -15.52 0.84
N PHE A 265 -14.81 -16.41 -0.16
CA PHE A 265 -14.27 -16.15 -1.50
C PHE A 265 -15.30 -16.13 -2.63
N SER A 266 -16.60 -16.03 -2.31
CA SER A 266 -17.65 -16.01 -3.34
C SER A 266 -17.62 -14.75 -4.21
N SER A 267 -17.24 -13.61 -3.64
CA SER A 267 -17.18 -12.33 -4.37
C SER A 267 -16.16 -12.36 -5.49
N GLY A 268 -16.60 -12.12 -6.73
CA GLY A 268 -15.75 -12.09 -7.93
C GLY A 268 -15.45 -13.45 -8.56
N GLN A 269 -15.83 -14.56 -7.90
CA GLN A 269 -15.79 -15.90 -8.49
C GLN A 269 -17.18 -16.45 -8.83
N LEU A 270 -18.20 -16.09 -8.07
CA LEU A 270 -19.59 -16.48 -8.27
C LEU A 270 -20.44 -15.24 -8.51
N THR A 271 -21.54 -15.40 -9.24
CA THR A 271 -22.55 -14.34 -9.35
C THR A 271 -23.27 -14.15 -8.01
N GLN A 272 -23.79 -12.95 -7.75
CA GLN A 272 -24.43 -12.62 -6.48
C GLN A 272 -25.58 -13.58 -6.12
N PHE A 273 -26.48 -13.86 -7.09
CA PHE A 273 -27.61 -14.76 -6.87
C PHE A 273 -27.17 -16.20 -6.60
N LYS A 274 -26.18 -16.69 -7.34
CA LYS A 274 -25.65 -18.05 -7.13
C LYS A 274 -24.96 -18.15 -5.77
N ALA A 275 -24.18 -17.14 -5.38
CA ALA A 275 -23.56 -17.07 -4.06
C ALA A 275 -24.62 -17.06 -2.95
N LYS A 276 -25.67 -16.23 -3.08
CA LYS A 276 -26.78 -16.19 -2.13
C LYS A 276 -27.48 -17.55 -2.01
N HIS A 277 -27.83 -18.17 -3.14
CA HIS A 277 -28.48 -19.47 -3.15
C HIS A 277 -27.63 -20.57 -2.48
N LEU A 278 -26.32 -20.60 -2.75
CA LEU A 278 -25.40 -21.54 -2.11
C LEU A 278 -25.29 -21.29 -0.60
N LYS A 279 -25.25 -20.02 -0.17
CA LYS A 279 -25.25 -19.64 1.25
C LYS A 279 -26.54 -20.11 1.94
N ASP A 280 -27.69 -19.80 1.36
CA ASP A 280 -29.01 -20.20 1.89
C ASP A 280 -29.14 -21.72 1.97
N SER A 281 -28.69 -22.43 0.93
CA SER A 281 -28.68 -23.90 0.89
C SER A 281 -27.78 -24.51 1.98
N MET A 282 -26.61 -23.91 2.21
CA MET A 282 -25.67 -24.40 3.22
C MET A 282 -26.24 -24.19 4.62
N CYS A 283 -26.86 -23.02 4.86
CA CYS A 283 -27.57 -22.72 6.10
C CYS A 283 -28.73 -23.68 6.36
N ASN A 284 -29.52 -24.02 5.34
CA ASN A 284 -30.67 -24.93 5.47
C ASN A 284 -30.25 -26.35 5.89
N GLU A 285 -29.15 -26.86 5.34
CA GLU A 285 -28.66 -28.22 5.63
C GLU A 285 -27.61 -28.27 6.75
N PHE A 286 -27.21 -27.12 7.30
CA PHE A 286 -26.11 -27.02 8.27
C PHE A 286 -26.33 -27.84 9.54
N SER A 287 -27.58 -28.01 9.97
CA SER A 287 -27.92 -28.78 11.18
C SER A 287 -27.29 -30.19 11.20
N GLN A 288 -27.24 -30.88 10.06
CA GLN A 288 -26.65 -32.22 9.95
C GLN A 288 -25.13 -32.18 10.09
N VAL A 289 -24.49 -31.17 9.50
CA VAL A 289 -23.05 -30.93 9.59
C VAL A 289 -22.66 -30.59 11.03
N PHE A 290 -23.42 -29.70 11.69
CA PHE A 290 -23.17 -29.34 13.07
C PHE A 290 -23.29 -30.54 14.02
N GLN A 291 -24.30 -31.40 13.82
CA GLN A 291 -24.43 -32.65 14.58
C GLN A 291 -23.24 -33.59 14.40
N LEU A 292 -22.66 -33.64 13.19
CA LEU A 292 -21.44 -34.41 12.93
C LEU A 292 -20.25 -33.80 13.68
N CYS A 293 -20.06 -32.47 13.61
CA CYS A 293 -18.99 -31.79 14.36
C CYS A 293 -19.12 -32.04 15.86
N GLN A 294 -20.33 -31.90 16.42
CA GLN A 294 -20.58 -32.18 17.84
C GLN A 294 -20.29 -33.65 18.19
N PHE A 295 -20.74 -34.60 17.35
CA PHE A 295 -20.46 -36.01 17.54
C PHE A 295 -18.96 -36.32 17.58
N VAL A 296 -18.18 -35.78 16.62
CA VAL A 296 -16.72 -35.97 16.58
C VAL A 296 -16.06 -35.31 17.79
N MET A 297 -16.42 -34.07 18.11
CA MET A 297 -15.86 -33.34 19.25
C MET A 297 -16.17 -34.02 20.58
N GLU A 298 -17.33 -34.64 20.76
CA GLU A 298 -17.70 -35.30 22.01
C GLU A 298 -17.11 -36.71 22.13
N ASN A 299 -17.03 -37.47 21.03
CA ASN A 299 -16.79 -38.92 21.08
C ASN A 299 -15.44 -39.40 20.51
N SER A 300 -14.84 -38.71 19.52
CA SER A 300 -13.61 -39.19 18.89
C SER A 300 -12.37 -38.93 19.77
N GLN A 301 -11.41 -39.84 19.69
CA GLN A 301 -10.09 -39.74 20.32
C GLN A 301 -8.97 -39.54 19.28
N ASN A 302 -9.33 -39.48 17.99
CA ASN A 302 -8.40 -39.32 16.89
C ASN A 302 -8.00 -37.85 16.76
N ALA A 303 -6.77 -37.53 17.19
CA ALA A 303 -6.31 -36.15 17.28
C ALA A 303 -6.30 -35.39 15.94
N PRO A 304 -5.77 -35.95 14.82
CA PRO A 304 -5.88 -35.33 13.50
C PRO A 304 -7.31 -35.01 13.06
N LEU A 305 -8.26 -35.92 13.31
CA LEU A 305 -9.67 -35.71 13.01
C LEU A 305 -10.28 -34.58 13.86
N VAL A 306 -9.99 -34.56 15.17
CA VAL A 306 -10.45 -33.49 16.06
C VAL A 306 -9.89 -32.14 15.63
N ALA A 307 -8.59 -32.07 15.31
CA ALA A 307 -7.96 -30.84 14.79
C ALA A 307 -8.63 -30.35 13.51
N ALA A 308 -8.83 -31.24 12.52
CA ALA A 308 -9.52 -30.90 11.28
C ALA A 308 -10.97 -30.43 11.51
N THR A 309 -11.67 -31.02 12.48
CA THR A 309 -13.03 -30.63 12.86
C THR A 309 -13.05 -29.24 13.50
N LEU A 310 -12.10 -28.93 14.38
CA LEU A 310 -11.98 -27.61 15.03
C LEU A 310 -11.59 -26.53 14.01
N GLU A 311 -10.70 -26.81 13.06
CA GLU A 311 -10.38 -25.88 11.97
C GLU A 311 -11.58 -25.62 11.05
N THR A 312 -12.40 -26.65 10.82
CA THR A 312 -13.62 -26.54 10.02
C THR A 312 -14.66 -25.70 10.75
N LEU A 313 -14.83 -25.95 12.06
CA LEU A 313 -15.69 -25.16 12.93
C LEU A 313 -15.30 -23.68 12.92
N LEU A 314 -13.99 -23.37 12.94
CA LEU A 314 -13.51 -21.99 12.88
C LEU A 314 -14.06 -21.22 11.66
N ARG A 315 -14.14 -21.86 10.49
CA ARG A 315 -14.72 -21.25 9.27
C ARG A 315 -16.24 -21.14 9.33
N PHE A 316 -16.91 -22.08 10.01
CA PHE A 316 -18.35 -22.03 10.20
C PHE A 316 -18.79 -20.89 11.13
N LEU A 317 -18.01 -20.58 12.18
CA LEU A 317 -18.34 -19.53 13.14
C LEU A 317 -18.58 -18.15 12.50
N ASN A 318 -18.00 -17.90 11.32
CA ASN A 318 -18.16 -16.65 10.58
C ASN A 318 -19.60 -16.40 10.08
N TRP A 319 -20.40 -17.44 9.86
CA TRP A 319 -21.68 -17.29 9.15
C TRP A 319 -22.84 -18.12 9.71
N ILE A 320 -22.60 -19.09 10.59
CA ILE A 320 -23.67 -19.95 11.09
C ILE A 320 -24.66 -19.18 11.97
N PRO A 321 -25.94 -19.62 12.01
CA PRO A 321 -26.90 -19.04 12.93
C PRO A 321 -26.44 -19.11 14.39
N LEU A 322 -26.62 -18.01 15.11
CA LEU A 322 -26.10 -17.81 16.47
C LEU A 322 -26.63 -18.84 17.49
N GLY A 323 -27.81 -19.42 17.26
CA GLY A 323 -28.35 -20.48 18.10
C GLY A 323 -27.42 -21.69 18.21
N TYR A 324 -26.70 -22.07 17.15
CA TYR A 324 -25.72 -23.16 17.20
C TYR A 324 -24.53 -22.84 18.12
N ILE A 325 -24.19 -21.55 18.27
CA ILE A 325 -23.06 -21.09 19.08
C ILE A 325 -23.48 -20.96 20.55
N PHE A 326 -24.56 -20.22 20.81
CA PHE A 326 -24.92 -19.76 22.16
C PHE A 326 -26.03 -20.58 22.84
N GLU A 327 -26.80 -21.38 22.10
CA GLU A 327 -27.89 -22.21 22.64
C GLU A 327 -27.52 -23.70 22.70
N THR A 328 -26.24 -24.03 22.46
CA THR A 328 -25.70 -25.39 22.55
C THR A 328 -24.58 -25.48 23.58
N LYS A 329 -24.00 -26.68 23.77
CA LYS A 329 -22.85 -26.90 24.65
C LYS A 329 -21.50 -26.51 24.02
N LEU A 330 -21.50 -25.90 22.84
CA LEU A 330 -20.30 -25.65 22.05
C LEU A 330 -19.20 -24.92 22.84
N ILE A 331 -19.55 -23.78 23.47
CA ILE A 331 -18.62 -22.96 24.25
C ILE A 331 -17.98 -23.78 25.38
N SER A 332 -18.79 -24.51 26.15
CA SER A 332 -18.31 -25.35 27.25
C SER A 332 -17.42 -26.50 26.76
N VAL A 333 -17.76 -27.13 25.64
CA VAL A 333 -16.96 -28.21 25.04
C VAL A 333 -15.60 -27.68 24.57
N LEU A 334 -15.59 -26.54 23.86
CA LEU A 334 -14.34 -25.91 23.42
C LEU A 334 -13.41 -25.62 24.58
N VAL A 335 -13.92 -24.95 25.62
CA VAL A 335 -13.10 -24.54 26.77
C VAL A 335 -12.63 -25.75 27.57
N TYR A 336 -13.53 -26.63 28.03
CA TYR A 336 -13.14 -27.68 28.97
C TYR A 336 -12.42 -28.88 28.33
N LYS A 337 -12.73 -29.22 27.07
CA LYS A 337 -12.18 -30.41 26.42
C LYS A 337 -10.92 -30.14 25.60
N PHE A 338 -10.78 -28.93 25.04
CA PHE A 338 -9.75 -28.67 24.02
C PHE A 338 -8.79 -27.52 24.37
N LEU A 339 -9.21 -26.50 25.11
CA LEU A 339 -8.35 -25.34 25.40
C LEU A 339 -7.12 -25.71 26.23
N ASN A 340 -7.27 -26.59 27.21
CA ASN A 340 -6.19 -27.07 28.09
C ASN A 340 -5.28 -28.13 27.44
N VAL A 341 -5.62 -28.62 26.24
CA VAL A 341 -4.83 -29.64 25.53
C VAL A 341 -3.87 -28.94 24.55
N PRO A 342 -2.53 -29.10 24.69
CA PRO A 342 -1.54 -28.32 23.92
C PRO A 342 -1.73 -28.35 22.39
N MET A 343 -2.05 -29.51 21.81
CA MET A 343 -2.22 -29.64 20.35
C MET A 343 -3.48 -28.95 19.81
N PHE A 344 -4.49 -28.66 20.64
CA PHE A 344 -5.74 -28.04 20.21
C PHE A 344 -5.92 -26.59 20.70
N ARG A 345 -5.11 -26.15 21.68
CA ARG A 345 -5.28 -24.84 22.34
C ARG A 345 -5.36 -23.67 21.37
N ASN A 346 -4.55 -23.67 20.31
CA ASN A 346 -4.46 -22.56 19.35
C ASN A 346 -5.72 -22.41 18.52
N VAL A 347 -6.18 -23.49 17.87
CA VAL A 347 -7.42 -23.47 17.08
C VAL A 347 -8.63 -23.22 17.97
N THR A 348 -8.64 -23.81 19.17
CA THR A 348 -9.72 -23.60 20.14
C THR A 348 -9.82 -22.13 20.52
N LEU A 349 -8.70 -21.49 20.87
CA LEU A 349 -8.69 -20.08 21.26
C LEU A 349 -9.10 -19.18 20.09
N LYS A 350 -8.68 -19.49 18.85
CA LYS A 350 -9.19 -18.78 17.65
C LYS A 350 -10.71 -18.89 17.52
N CYS A 351 -11.28 -20.09 17.73
CA CYS A 351 -12.74 -20.26 17.71
C CYS A 351 -13.41 -19.40 18.79
N LEU A 352 -12.85 -19.37 20.02
CA LEU A 352 -13.37 -18.55 21.10
C LEU A 352 -13.24 -17.04 20.79
N THR A 353 -12.21 -16.62 20.06
CA THR A 353 -12.06 -15.24 19.58
C THR A 353 -13.14 -14.87 18.58
N GLU A 354 -13.45 -15.73 17.60
CA GLU A 354 -14.55 -15.48 16.66
C GLU A 354 -15.89 -15.39 17.38
N VAL A 355 -16.14 -16.28 18.35
CA VAL A 355 -17.34 -16.20 19.21
C VAL A 355 -17.36 -14.89 20.00
N ALA A 356 -16.22 -14.46 20.56
CA ALA A 356 -16.09 -13.22 21.32
C ALA A 356 -16.23 -11.94 20.48
N GLY A 357 -16.11 -12.02 19.15
CA GLY A 357 -16.30 -10.89 18.23
C GLY A 357 -17.77 -10.61 17.87
N VAL A 358 -18.69 -11.47 18.30
CA VAL A 358 -20.10 -11.43 17.91
C VAL A 358 -20.87 -10.33 18.67
N ARG A 359 -21.34 -9.30 17.96
CA ARG A 359 -22.01 -8.12 18.55
C ARG A 359 -23.53 -8.28 18.67
N VAL A 360 -24.00 -8.80 19.80
CA VAL A 360 -25.44 -9.12 19.99
C VAL A 360 -25.82 -9.01 21.47
N SER A 361 -26.96 -8.38 21.77
CA SER A 361 -27.41 -8.14 23.15
C SER A 361 -28.17 -9.33 23.76
N GLN A 362 -28.64 -10.27 22.95
CA GLN A 362 -29.51 -11.37 23.37
C GLN A 362 -28.77 -12.43 24.20
N TYR A 363 -27.45 -12.51 24.09
CA TYR A 363 -26.62 -13.58 24.65
C TYR A 363 -25.62 -13.08 25.71
N GLU A 364 -25.93 -11.98 26.42
CA GLU A 364 -25.06 -11.40 27.46
C GLU A 364 -24.62 -12.44 28.53
N GLU A 365 -25.51 -13.31 28.99
CA GLU A 365 -25.17 -14.36 29.97
C GLU A 365 -24.19 -15.40 29.42
N GLN A 366 -24.30 -15.74 28.12
CA GLN A 366 -23.39 -16.66 27.46
C GLN A 366 -22.01 -16.04 27.26
N PHE A 367 -21.93 -14.74 26.95
CA PHE A 367 -20.64 -14.02 26.89
C PHE A 367 -19.98 -13.91 28.27
N ALA A 368 -20.76 -13.63 29.32
CA ALA A 368 -20.28 -13.65 30.70
C ALA A 368 -19.73 -15.04 31.08
N THR A 369 -20.45 -16.11 30.69
CA THR A 369 -20.01 -17.49 30.89
C THR A 369 -18.72 -17.78 30.13
N LEU A 370 -18.67 -17.48 28.83
CA LEU A 370 -17.50 -17.63 27.95
C LEU A 370 -16.26 -17.02 28.58
N PHE A 371 -16.34 -15.77 29.03
CA PHE A 371 -15.23 -15.06 29.67
C PHE A 371 -14.79 -15.76 30.95
N SER A 372 -15.75 -16.06 31.84
CA SER A 372 -15.48 -16.64 33.15
C SER A 372 -14.76 -17.98 33.04
N ILE A 373 -15.26 -18.90 32.20
CA ILE A 373 -14.68 -20.23 32.06
C ILE A 373 -13.35 -20.20 31.30
N THR A 374 -13.22 -19.33 30.29
CA THR A 374 -11.96 -19.18 29.54
C THR A 374 -10.86 -18.63 30.44
N MET A 375 -11.16 -17.60 31.24
CA MET A 375 -10.20 -17.04 32.21
C MET A 375 -9.81 -18.06 33.28
N ALA A 376 -10.72 -18.93 33.72
CA ALA A 376 -10.41 -19.99 34.68
C ALA A 376 -9.40 -21.01 34.11
N GLU A 377 -9.57 -21.44 32.86
CA GLU A 377 -8.63 -22.36 32.19
C GLU A 377 -7.30 -21.67 31.85
N LEU A 378 -7.34 -20.41 31.39
CA LEU A 378 -6.13 -19.64 31.07
C LEU A 378 -5.18 -19.50 32.26
N LYS A 379 -5.71 -19.34 33.48
CA LYS A 379 -4.91 -19.28 34.70
C LYS A 379 -4.17 -20.57 35.01
N GLN A 380 -4.71 -21.71 34.60
CA GLN A 380 -4.05 -23.00 34.75
C GLN A 380 -2.96 -23.19 33.69
N ILE A 381 -3.23 -22.78 32.44
CA ILE A 381 -2.32 -22.92 31.31
C ILE A 381 -1.12 -21.95 31.44
N LEU A 382 -1.39 -20.70 31.79
CA LEU A 382 -0.41 -19.62 31.87
C LEU A 382 -0.58 -18.85 33.19
N PRO A 383 0.08 -19.27 34.28
CA PRO A 383 -0.06 -18.61 35.58
C PRO A 383 0.30 -17.11 35.52
N LEU A 384 -0.40 -16.27 36.30
CA LEU A 384 -0.27 -14.80 36.26
C LEU A 384 1.13 -14.26 36.63
N GLN A 385 1.92 -15.07 37.35
CA GLN A 385 3.31 -14.76 37.72
C GLN A 385 4.34 -15.08 36.61
N THR A 386 3.91 -15.67 35.50
CA THR A 386 4.80 -16.04 34.40
C THR A 386 5.33 -14.80 33.70
N ASN A 387 6.65 -14.75 33.46
CA ASN A 387 7.24 -13.71 32.62
C ASN A 387 6.97 -14.05 31.14
N ILE A 388 5.89 -13.50 30.58
CA ILE A 388 5.45 -13.81 29.20
C ILE A 388 6.47 -13.33 28.18
N ARG A 389 7.17 -12.21 28.43
CA ARG A 389 8.26 -11.74 27.56
C ARG A 389 9.35 -12.80 27.39
N LEU A 390 9.83 -13.38 28.49
CA LEU A 390 10.83 -14.45 28.43
C LEU A 390 10.24 -15.73 27.84
N ALA A 391 9.03 -16.11 28.22
CA ALA A 391 8.36 -17.30 27.70
C ALA A 391 8.18 -17.23 26.17
N TYR A 392 7.88 -16.05 25.62
CA TYR A 392 7.80 -15.83 24.19
C TYR A 392 9.17 -15.93 23.50
N ALA A 393 10.19 -15.26 24.08
CA ALA A 393 11.54 -15.21 23.51
C ALA A 393 12.23 -16.59 23.43
N THR A 394 11.96 -17.47 24.39
CA THR A 394 12.49 -18.85 24.40
C THR A 394 11.49 -19.90 23.89
N GLY A 395 10.26 -19.48 23.60
CA GLY A 395 9.15 -20.36 23.27
C GLY A 395 9.25 -20.90 21.84
N LYS A 396 8.57 -22.02 21.59
CA LYS A 396 8.40 -22.57 20.24
C LYS A 396 7.31 -21.82 19.49
N ASP A 397 7.24 -21.99 18.17
CA ASP A 397 6.21 -21.39 17.31
C ASP A 397 4.78 -21.58 17.84
N GLU A 398 4.44 -22.77 18.34
CA GLU A 398 3.10 -23.02 18.90
C GLU A 398 2.79 -22.22 20.18
N GLU A 399 3.80 -21.90 20.98
CA GLU A 399 3.67 -21.10 22.21
C GLU A 399 3.61 -19.61 21.88
N GLN A 400 4.43 -19.17 20.92
CA GLN A 400 4.37 -17.80 20.38
C GLN A 400 3.00 -17.52 19.76
N ASN A 401 2.51 -18.44 18.92
CA ASN A 401 1.16 -18.38 18.36
C ASN A 401 0.09 -18.37 19.45
N PHE A 402 0.27 -19.11 20.54
CA PHE A 402 -0.70 -19.10 21.65
C PHE A 402 -0.77 -17.74 22.35
N ILE A 403 0.38 -17.11 22.61
CA ILE A 403 0.44 -15.76 23.21
C ILE A 403 -0.22 -14.73 22.27
N GLN A 404 0.01 -14.82 20.96
CA GLN A 404 -0.67 -13.97 19.98
C GLN A 404 -2.18 -14.22 19.92
N ASN A 405 -2.62 -15.48 19.91
CA ASN A 405 -4.05 -15.80 19.92
C ASN A 405 -4.73 -15.35 21.22
N LEU A 406 -4.01 -15.38 22.35
CA LEU A 406 -4.47 -14.87 23.63
C LEU A 406 -4.64 -13.35 23.61
N SER A 407 -3.68 -12.60 23.02
CA SER A 407 -3.83 -11.15 22.88
C SER A 407 -5.02 -10.79 21.98
N LEU A 408 -5.23 -11.53 20.89
CA LEU A 408 -6.40 -11.37 20.01
C LEU A 408 -7.72 -11.64 20.74
N PHE A 409 -7.80 -12.74 21.50
CA PHE A 409 -8.99 -13.08 22.28
C PHE A 409 -9.33 -11.98 23.30
N LEU A 410 -8.36 -11.59 24.13
CA LEU A 410 -8.58 -10.59 25.18
C LEU A 410 -8.89 -9.21 24.58
N CYS A 411 -8.17 -8.78 23.55
CA CYS A 411 -8.44 -7.52 22.85
C CYS A 411 -9.86 -7.51 22.27
N THR A 412 -10.24 -8.55 21.52
CA THR A 412 -11.57 -8.66 20.90
C THR A 412 -12.67 -8.66 21.96
N PHE A 413 -12.59 -9.56 22.94
CA PHE A 413 -13.62 -9.68 23.98
C PHE A 413 -13.78 -8.39 24.78
N LEU A 414 -12.67 -7.77 25.22
CA LEU A 414 -12.73 -6.56 26.04
C LEU A 414 -13.22 -5.32 25.26
N LYS A 415 -12.96 -5.24 23.95
CA LYS A 415 -13.50 -4.15 23.11
C LYS A 415 -15.01 -4.29 22.91
N GLU A 416 -15.48 -5.49 22.62
CA GLU A 416 -16.90 -5.71 22.28
C GLU A 416 -17.79 -5.85 23.53
N HIS A 417 -17.29 -6.51 24.57
CA HIS A 417 -18.05 -6.89 25.75
C HIS A 417 -17.46 -6.37 27.06
N GLY A 418 -16.46 -5.47 27.03
CA GLY A 418 -15.87 -4.90 28.25
C GLY A 418 -16.91 -4.28 29.18
N SER A 419 -17.87 -3.55 28.63
CA SER A 419 -18.97 -2.94 29.40
C SER A 419 -19.86 -3.94 30.14
N LEU A 420 -20.00 -5.17 29.63
CA LEU A 420 -20.75 -6.24 30.29
C LEU A 420 -20.01 -6.70 31.55
N VAL A 421 -18.70 -6.91 31.44
CA VAL A 421 -17.84 -7.35 32.56
C VAL A 421 -17.67 -6.25 33.60
N GLU A 422 -17.61 -4.98 33.18
CA GLU A 422 -17.56 -3.83 34.09
C GLU A 422 -18.82 -3.71 34.98
N ARG A 423 -20.01 -3.96 34.40
CA ARG A 423 -21.30 -3.83 35.09
C ARG A 423 -21.54 -4.97 36.10
N ARG A 424 -20.91 -6.12 35.90
CA ARG A 424 -21.08 -7.32 36.72
C ARG A 424 -20.01 -7.42 37.80
N GLY A 425 -20.40 -7.13 39.05
CA GLY A 425 -19.48 -7.14 40.19
C GLY A 425 -18.80 -8.49 40.45
N ASP A 426 -19.46 -9.60 40.09
CA ASP A 426 -18.93 -10.97 40.18
C ASP A 426 -17.79 -11.25 39.19
N LEU A 427 -17.70 -10.50 38.09
CA LEU A 427 -16.69 -10.70 37.04
C LEU A 427 -15.50 -9.74 37.15
N ARG A 428 -15.53 -8.82 38.12
CA ARG A 428 -14.52 -7.76 38.27
C ARG A 428 -13.11 -8.31 38.55
N GLU A 429 -13.00 -9.42 39.28
CA GLU A 429 -11.71 -10.08 39.50
C GLU A 429 -11.14 -10.63 38.18
N GLY A 430 -11.96 -11.35 37.41
CA GLY A 430 -11.58 -11.86 36.08
C GLY A 430 -11.19 -10.74 35.11
N LEU A 431 -11.86 -9.58 35.17
CA LEU A 431 -11.49 -8.39 34.40
C LEU A 431 -10.07 -7.91 34.74
N LEU A 432 -9.75 -7.78 36.02
CA LEU A 432 -8.42 -7.33 36.46
C LEU A 432 -7.33 -8.35 36.08
N GLU A 433 -7.63 -9.64 36.13
CA GLU A 433 -6.72 -10.70 35.65
C GLU A 433 -6.48 -10.61 34.14
N ALA A 434 -7.55 -10.41 33.35
CA ALA A 434 -7.44 -10.20 31.89
C ALA A 434 -6.60 -8.97 31.54
N LEU A 435 -6.82 -7.87 32.25
CA LEU A 435 -6.01 -6.65 32.10
C LEU A 435 -4.55 -6.87 32.49
N HIS A 436 -4.29 -7.67 33.53
CA HIS A 436 -2.93 -8.04 33.90
C HIS A 436 -2.24 -8.86 32.80
N TYR A 437 -2.92 -9.85 32.21
CA TYR A 437 -2.39 -10.54 31.03
C TYR A 437 -2.06 -9.56 29.91
N MET A 438 -2.99 -8.65 29.57
CA MET A 438 -2.75 -7.65 28.53
C MET A 438 -1.50 -6.79 28.82
N VAL A 439 -1.27 -6.39 30.07
CA VAL A 439 -0.07 -5.61 30.45
C VAL A 439 1.20 -6.44 30.25
N VAL A 440 1.24 -7.68 30.75
CA VAL A 440 2.44 -8.53 30.66
C VAL A 440 2.70 -8.98 29.22
N ILE A 441 1.66 -9.23 28.42
CA ILE A 441 1.78 -9.48 26.98
C ILE A 441 2.32 -8.24 26.25
N SER A 442 1.93 -7.04 26.68
CA SER A 442 2.45 -5.78 26.11
C SER A 442 3.95 -5.57 26.34
N GLU A 443 4.59 -6.37 27.18
CA GLU A 443 6.05 -6.36 27.38
C GLU A 443 6.80 -7.28 26.39
N VAL A 444 6.09 -8.13 25.63
CA VAL A 444 6.68 -9.03 24.63
C VAL A 444 7.33 -8.22 23.50
N GLU A 445 8.59 -8.52 23.19
CA GLU A 445 9.36 -7.85 22.14
C GLU A 445 9.01 -8.35 20.72
N GLU A 446 7.71 -8.31 20.39
CA GLU A 446 7.16 -8.59 19.06
C GLU A 446 6.20 -7.46 18.67
N THR A 447 6.38 -6.91 17.46
CA THR A 447 5.68 -5.70 17.01
C THR A 447 4.19 -5.96 16.77
N GLU A 448 3.84 -7.09 16.15
CA GLU A 448 2.44 -7.41 15.84
C GLU A 448 1.62 -7.68 17.11
N ILE A 449 2.19 -8.39 18.08
CA ILE A 449 1.55 -8.62 19.38
C ILE A 449 1.34 -7.29 20.11
N PHE A 450 2.35 -6.42 20.08
CA PHE A 450 2.25 -5.11 20.72
C PHE A 450 1.18 -4.22 20.07
N LYS A 451 1.03 -4.25 18.74
CA LYS A 451 -0.05 -3.54 18.04
C LYS A 451 -1.43 -4.02 18.47
N ILE A 452 -1.63 -5.33 18.60
CA ILE A 452 -2.90 -5.91 19.08
C ILE A 452 -3.23 -5.39 20.49
N CYS A 453 -2.24 -5.36 21.39
CA CYS A 453 -2.42 -4.82 22.74
C CYS A 453 -2.65 -3.30 22.74
N LEU A 454 -1.90 -2.56 21.92
CA LEU A 454 -2.00 -1.11 21.80
C LEU A 454 -3.37 -0.69 21.25
N GLU A 455 -3.96 -1.47 20.35
CA GLU A 455 -5.32 -1.23 19.85
C GLU A 455 -6.33 -1.24 21.00
N TYR A 456 -6.23 -2.21 21.92
CA TYR A 456 -7.04 -2.23 23.12
C TYR A 456 -6.74 -1.06 24.06
N TRP A 457 -5.46 -0.76 24.33
CA TRP A 457 -5.09 0.33 25.23
C TRP A 457 -5.54 1.70 24.73
N SER A 458 -5.43 1.93 23.41
CA SER A 458 -5.94 3.14 22.76
C SER A 458 -7.46 3.23 22.89
N HIS A 459 -8.18 2.14 22.62
CA HIS A 459 -9.63 2.07 22.80
C HIS A 459 -10.04 2.38 24.25
N LEU A 460 -9.43 1.72 25.24
CA LEU A 460 -9.73 1.93 26.66
C LEU A 460 -9.43 3.37 27.09
N ALA A 461 -8.25 3.90 26.73
CA ALA A 461 -7.85 5.26 27.10
C ALA A 461 -8.79 6.31 26.47
N SER A 462 -9.16 6.14 25.21
CA SER A 462 -10.13 7.00 24.51
C SER A 462 -11.50 6.96 25.19
N GLU A 463 -12.01 5.77 25.54
CA GLU A 463 -13.32 5.63 26.19
C GLU A 463 -13.36 6.28 27.59
N LEU A 464 -12.31 6.09 28.40
CA LEU A 464 -12.18 6.73 29.72
C LEU A 464 -12.00 8.25 29.65
N TYR A 465 -11.37 8.74 28.57
CA TYR A 465 -11.24 10.16 28.29
C TYR A 465 -12.56 10.79 27.84
N ARG A 466 -13.33 10.09 27.00
CA ARG A 466 -14.68 10.51 26.60
C ARG A 466 -15.66 10.56 27.78
N GLU A 467 -15.53 9.65 28.75
CA GLU A 467 -16.31 9.68 29.99
C GLU A 467 -16.03 10.94 30.81
N SER A 468 -14.75 11.28 31.00
CA SER A 468 -14.34 12.54 31.62
C SER A 468 -12.91 12.90 31.20
N PRO A 469 -12.67 14.06 30.58
CA PRO A 469 -11.31 14.41 30.14
C PRO A 469 -10.44 14.97 31.28
N PHE A 470 -10.99 15.15 32.48
CA PHE A 470 -10.33 15.87 33.58
C PHE A 470 -9.56 14.93 34.51
N SER A 471 -8.40 15.39 34.98
CA SER A 471 -7.67 14.78 36.09
C SER A 471 -8.42 14.98 37.42
N ALA A 472 -8.24 14.06 38.38
CA ALA A 472 -8.85 14.20 39.70
C ALA A 472 -8.30 15.44 40.43
N THR A 473 -9.19 16.27 40.98
CA THR A 473 -8.82 17.54 41.63
C THR A 473 -7.95 17.29 42.88
N PRO A 474 -6.78 17.95 43.04
CA PRO A 474 -5.91 17.73 44.22
C PRO A 474 -6.38 18.41 45.52
N ALA A 475 -7.46 19.21 45.49
CA ALA A 475 -7.86 20.04 46.62
C ALA A 475 -8.92 19.34 47.50
N PRO A 476 -8.69 19.15 48.82
CA PRO A 476 -9.75 18.74 49.71
C PRO A 476 -10.74 19.90 49.86
N LEU A 477 -11.92 19.76 49.26
CA LEU A 477 -13.02 20.70 49.49
C LEU A 477 -13.41 20.62 50.98
N LEU A 478 -13.58 21.79 51.60
CA LEU A 478 -13.87 22.00 53.04
C LEU A 478 -15.24 21.47 53.52
N LEU A 479 -15.96 20.66 52.72
CA LEU A 479 -17.20 19.98 53.10
C LEU A 479 -17.02 18.46 52.97
N GLY A 480 -17.05 17.77 54.11
CA GLY A 480 -16.74 16.34 54.25
C GLY A 480 -17.66 15.37 53.51
N SER A 481 -17.47 15.22 52.20
CA SER A 481 -17.91 14.04 51.43
C SER A 481 -16.68 13.25 50.96
N PRO A 482 -16.50 11.99 51.36
CA PRO A 482 -15.37 11.19 50.91
C PRO A 482 -15.62 10.73 49.46
N HIS A 483 -14.65 10.98 48.57
CA HIS A 483 -14.44 10.28 47.28
C HIS A 483 -15.60 10.23 46.24
N HIS A 484 -15.87 11.32 45.52
CA HIS A 484 -16.70 11.26 44.30
C HIS A 484 -16.17 12.01 43.05
N ASP A 485 -14.90 12.41 43.01
CA ASP A 485 -14.33 13.09 41.82
C ASP A 485 -13.82 12.14 40.72
N VAL A 486 -13.70 10.84 41.00
CA VAL A 486 -13.26 9.85 39.99
C VAL A 486 -14.50 9.21 39.34
N PRO A 487 -14.61 9.26 38.00
CA PRO A 487 -15.69 8.58 37.29
C PRO A 487 -15.76 7.08 37.63
N PRO A 488 -16.97 6.50 37.68
CA PRO A 488 -17.18 5.14 38.16
C PRO A 488 -16.44 4.08 37.33
N ARG A 489 -16.38 4.22 35.99
CA ARG A 489 -15.62 3.28 35.15
C ARG A 489 -14.13 3.44 35.40
N ARG A 490 -13.60 4.66 35.38
CA ARG A 490 -12.18 4.93 35.66
C ARG A 490 -11.72 4.34 37.00
N GLN A 491 -12.55 4.39 38.03
CA GLN A 491 -12.23 3.81 39.35
C GLN A 491 -11.91 2.31 39.28
N ILE A 492 -12.48 1.58 38.32
CA ILE A 492 -12.20 0.15 38.10
C ILE A 492 -10.78 -0.04 37.56
N TYR A 493 -10.35 0.82 36.64
CA TYR A 493 -9.10 0.69 35.89
C TYR A 493 -7.89 1.36 36.55
N LEU A 494 -8.07 2.21 37.57
CA LEU A 494 -6.98 2.90 38.28
C LEU A 494 -5.75 2.01 38.60
N PRO A 495 -5.90 0.75 39.10
CA PRO A 495 -4.75 -0.10 39.41
C PRO A 495 -3.90 -0.49 38.18
N VAL A 496 -4.46 -0.38 36.98
CA VAL A 496 -3.85 -0.81 35.71
C VAL A 496 -3.32 0.38 34.92
N LEU A 497 -4.01 1.54 34.94
CA LEU A 497 -3.66 2.70 34.12
C LEU A 497 -2.21 3.18 34.32
N SER A 498 -1.69 3.15 35.55
CA SER A 498 -0.29 3.52 35.84
C SER A 498 0.70 2.54 35.19
N LYS A 499 0.38 1.24 35.15
CA LYS A 499 1.20 0.23 34.44
C LYS A 499 1.16 0.44 32.94
N VAL A 500 0.00 0.79 32.38
CA VAL A 500 -0.12 1.09 30.94
C VAL A 500 0.69 2.33 30.57
N ARG A 501 0.64 3.40 31.38
CA ARG A 501 1.51 4.58 31.19
C ARG A 501 2.99 4.18 31.17
N LEU A 502 3.41 3.34 32.12
CA LEU A 502 4.78 2.85 32.18
C LEU A 502 5.16 2.07 30.91
N VAL A 503 4.31 1.17 30.42
CA VAL A 503 4.53 0.43 29.16
C VAL A 503 4.66 1.40 27.98
N MET A 504 3.76 2.38 27.86
CA MET A 504 3.81 3.37 26.78
C MET A 504 5.11 4.19 26.82
N VAL A 505 5.57 4.60 28.01
CA VAL A 505 6.83 5.34 28.19
C VAL A 505 8.05 4.46 27.90
N CYS A 506 8.06 3.21 28.33
CA CYS A 506 9.21 2.31 28.17
C CYS A 506 9.32 1.67 26.78
N ARG A 507 8.27 1.71 25.96
CA ARG A 507 8.24 1.11 24.61
C ARG A 507 7.94 2.10 23.49
N MET A 508 7.97 3.41 23.77
CA MET A 508 7.64 4.44 22.79
C MET A 508 8.41 4.20 21.48
N ALA A 509 7.67 4.12 20.37
CA ALA A 509 8.26 3.92 19.06
C ALA A 509 9.04 5.16 18.62
N LYS A 510 9.97 4.96 17.68
CA LYS A 510 10.81 6.03 17.12
C LYS A 510 9.93 7.05 16.37
N PRO A 511 10.02 8.35 16.71
CA PRO A 511 9.37 9.41 15.95
C PRO A 511 10.13 9.67 14.63
N GLU A 512 9.44 10.24 13.63
CA GLU A 512 10.02 10.49 12.30
C GLU A 512 11.24 11.43 12.33
N GLU A 513 11.38 12.21 13.40
CA GLU A 513 12.33 13.33 13.45
C GLU A 513 13.66 13.01 14.13
N VAL A 514 13.86 11.77 14.56
CA VAL A 514 15.12 11.35 15.17
C VAL A 514 15.93 10.61 14.11
N LEU A 515 16.93 11.29 13.58
CA LEU A 515 17.77 10.76 12.51
C LEU A 515 18.96 9.94 13.01
N VAL A 516 19.40 10.18 14.24
CA VAL A 516 20.59 9.54 14.83
C VAL A 516 20.16 8.31 15.61
N VAL A 517 20.55 7.12 15.14
CA VAL A 517 20.17 5.84 15.75
C VAL A 517 21.38 4.91 15.81
N GLU A 518 21.37 4.01 16.77
CA GLU A 518 22.31 2.90 16.87
C GLU A 518 21.94 1.82 15.82
N ASN A 519 22.85 1.48 14.91
CA ASN A 519 22.65 0.36 13.97
C ASN A 519 22.83 -0.99 14.68
N ASP A 520 22.60 -2.08 13.94
CA ASP A 520 22.75 -3.46 14.45
C ASP A 520 24.19 -3.78 14.89
N GLN A 521 25.18 -3.00 14.45
CA GLN A 521 26.58 -3.10 14.87
C GLN A 521 26.92 -2.28 16.13
N GLY A 522 25.95 -1.55 16.70
CA GLY A 522 26.16 -0.68 17.86
C GLY A 522 26.80 0.68 17.52
N GLU A 523 26.85 1.04 16.24
CA GLU A 523 27.41 2.31 15.77
C GLU A 523 26.32 3.36 15.63
N VAL A 524 26.66 4.61 15.95
CA VAL A 524 25.73 5.73 15.85
C VAL A 524 25.70 6.22 14.40
N VAL A 525 24.63 5.91 13.68
CA VAL A 525 24.45 6.23 12.25
C VAL A 525 23.23 7.12 12.01
N ARG A 526 23.16 7.67 10.79
CA ARG A 526 22.01 8.43 10.30
C ARG A 526 21.03 7.51 9.57
N GLU A 527 19.74 7.59 9.91
CA GLU A 527 18.68 6.83 9.27
C GLU A 527 17.49 7.74 8.90
N PHE A 528 17.04 7.71 7.64
CA PHE A 528 15.84 8.40 7.17
C PHE A 528 14.69 7.40 6.97
N MET A 529 13.51 7.68 7.54
CA MET A 529 12.28 6.94 7.25
C MET A 529 11.26 7.85 6.56
N LYS A 530 10.49 7.32 5.61
CA LYS A 530 9.29 7.97 5.04
C LYS A 530 8.11 7.01 5.16
N ASP A 531 7.02 7.47 5.78
CA ASP A 531 5.71 6.80 5.96
C ASP A 531 5.76 5.26 5.98
N THR A 532 6.18 4.73 7.12
CA THR A 532 6.24 3.30 7.44
C THR A 532 5.21 2.94 8.49
N ASP A 533 4.89 1.65 8.59
CA ASP A 533 4.09 1.07 9.67
C ASP A 533 4.60 1.45 11.08
N SER A 534 5.91 1.69 11.23
CA SER A 534 6.50 2.21 12.47
C SER A 534 6.04 3.64 12.84
N ILE A 535 5.74 4.50 11.86
CA ILE A 535 5.18 5.85 12.11
C ILE A 535 3.72 5.75 12.57
N SER A 536 2.95 4.83 11.99
CA SER A 536 1.58 4.54 12.44
C SER A 536 1.58 4.05 13.90
N LEU A 537 2.50 3.15 14.24
CA LEU A 537 2.70 2.69 15.61
C LEU A 537 3.02 3.85 16.56
N TYR A 538 3.97 4.73 16.21
CA TYR A 538 4.27 5.92 17.01
C TYR A 538 3.05 6.82 17.22
N LYS A 539 2.27 7.09 16.16
CA LYS A 539 1.05 7.92 16.26
C LYS A 539 0.04 7.32 17.24
N ASN A 540 -0.20 6.01 17.18
CA ASN A 540 -1.12 5.32 18.08
C ASN A 540 -0.62 5.29 19.54
N MET A 541 0.67 5.07 19.76
CA MET A 541 1.27 5.13 21.10
C MET A 541 1.19 6.53 21.70
N ARG A 542 1.51 7.55 20.90
CA ARG A 542 1.40 8.95 21.28
C ARG A 542 -0.03 9.31 21.67
N GLU A 543 -1.01 8.96 20.85
CA GLU A 543 -2.43 9.22 21.14
C GLU A 543 -2.85 8.56 22.46
N THR A 544 -2.51 7.29 22.64
CA THR A 544 -2.82 6.54 23.87
C THR A 544 -2.20 7.21 25.10
N LEU A 545 -0.91 7.55 25.03
CA LEU A 545 -0.22 8.21 26.14
C LEU A 545 -0.80 9.60 26.43
N VAL A 546 -1.15 10.38 25.41
CA VAL A 546 -1.80 11.69 25.57
C VAL A 546 -3.14 11.56 26.29
N TYR A 547 -4.00 10.60 25.94
CA TYR A 547 -5.24 10.36 26.70
C TYR A 547 -4.92 10.05 28.16
N LEU A 548 -4.01 9.11 28.41
CA LEU A 548 -3.62 8.73 29.77
C LEU A 548 -3.02 9.90 30.57
N THR A 549 -2.31 10.82 29.93
CA THR A 549 -1.78 12.04 30.55
C THR A 549 -2.90 13.00 30.96
N HIS A 550 -3.95 13.17 30.16
CA HIS A 550 -5.09 14.00 30.58
C HIS A 550 -5.86 13.39 31.77
N LEU A 551 -5.96 12.05 31.81
CA LEU A 551 -6.63 11.34 32.91
C LEU A 551 -5.87 11.49 34.24
N ASP A 552 -4.53 11.56 34.19
CA ASP A 552 -3.67 11.83 35.35
C ASP A 552 -2.27 12.28 34.87
N TYR A 553 -2.06 13.60 34.83
CA TYR A 553 -0.78 14.17 34.40
C TYR A 553 0.29 14.00 35.47
N THR A 554 -0.10 13.94 36.75
CA THR A 554 0.83 13.82 37.88
C THR A 554 1.52 12.46 37.89
N ASP A 555 0.78 11.38 37.59
CA ASP A 555 1.35 10.04 37.45
C ASP A 555 2.26 9.95 36.22
N THR A 556 1.89 10.61 35.11
CA THR A 556 2.74 10.67 33.91
C THR A 556 4.06 11.40 34.19
N GLU A 557 4.00 12.58 34.80
CA GLU A 557 5.18 13.38 35.20
C GLU A 557 6.07 12.59 36.15
N ARG A 558 5.49 11.92 37.15
CA ARG A 558 6.21 11.08 38.10
C ARG A 558 6.96 9.94 37.40
N ILE A 559 6.30 9.18 36.53
CA ILE A 559 6.91 8.06 35.80
C ILE A 559 8.08 8.55 34.94
N MET A 560 7.89 9.62 34.16
CA MET A 560 8.94 10.18 33.30
C MET A 560 10.12 10.72 34.13
N THR A 561 9.85 11.37 35.26
CA THR A 561 10.88 11.88 36.16
C THR A 561 11.67 10.75 36.82
N GLU A 562 11.02 9.70 37.32
CA GLU A 562 11.68 8.51 37.87
C GLU A 562 12.59 7.84 36.83
N LYS A 563 12.10 7.69 35.59
CA LYS A 563 12.90 7.13 34.49
C LYS A 563 14.08 8.02 34.13
N LEU A 564 13.92 9.35 34.12
CA LEU A 564 15.02 10.28 33.87
C LEU A 564 16.08 10.22 34.98
N GLN A 565 15.67 10.14 36.25
CA GLN A 565 16.59 9.98 37.38
C GLN A 565 17.33 8.62 37.33
N ALA A 566 16.69 7.56 36.83
CA ALA A 566 17.35 6.28 36.57
C ALA A 566 18.43 6.37 35.45
N GLN A 567 18.25 7.27 34.47
CA GLN A 567 19.29 7.57 33.47
C GLN A 567 20.47 8.35 34.08
N VAL A 568 20.19 9.35 34.92
CA VAL A 568 21.21 10.21 35.56
C VAL A 568 22.06 9.44 36.57
N SER A 569 21.41 8.63 37.42
CA SER A 569 22.09 7.75 38.38
C SER A 569 22.89 6.61 37.73
N GLY A 570 22.58 6.29 36.47
CA GLY A 570 23.24 5.22 35.71
C GLY A 570 22.62 3.83 35.90
N VAL A 571 21.52 3.70 36.64
CA VAL A 571 20.84 2.41 36.89
C VAL A 571 20.27 1.81 35.61
N GLU A 572 19.60 2.63 34.79
CA GLU A 572 18.97 2.20 33.54
C GLU A 572 19.61 2.84 32.30
N TRP A 573 20.84 3.37 32.43
CA TRP A 573 21.52 4.10 31.36
C TRP A 573 21.78 3.21 30.15
N SER A 574 21.16 3.56 29.03
CA SER A 574 21.49 3.07 27.69
C SER A 574 20.99 4.06 26.65
N TRP A 575 21.57 4.05 25.45
CA TRP A 575 21.14 4.93 24.36
C TRP A 575 19.68 4.67 24.00
N LYS A 576 19.30 3.40 23.85
CA LYS A 576 17.91 2.96 23.60
C LYS A 576 16.94 3.49 24.66
N ASN A 577 17.25 3.36 25.95
CA ASN A 577 16.34 3.77 27.03
C ASN A 577 16.20 5.29 27.11
N LEU A 578 17.30 6.04 26.97
CA LEU A 578 17.24 7.50 26.96
C LEU A 578 16.43 8.01 25.75
N ASN A 579 16.68 7.45 24.57
CA ASN A 579 15.95 7.78 23.35
C ASN A 579 14.45 7.55 23.55
N THR A 580 14.06 6.34 23.96
CA THR A 580 12.66 5.96 24.19
C THR A 580 11.97 6.89 25.19
N LEU A 581 12.65 7.22 26.30
CA LEU A 581 12.13 8.15 27.29
C LEU A 581 11.92 9.55 26.69
N CYS A 582 12.90 10.09 25.97
CA CYS A 582 12.80 11.42 25.38
C CYS A 582 11.76 11.48 24.26
N TRP A 583 11.58 10.40 23.50
CA TRP A 583 10.49 10.24 22.54
C TRP A 583 9.13 10.32 23.23
N ALA A 584 8.97 9.63 24.37
CA ALA A 584 7.75 9.68 25.17
C ALA A 584 7.50 11.09 25.73
N ILE A 585 8.53 11.75 26.27
CA ILE A 585 8.47 13.14 26.76
C ILE A 585 8.04 14.07 25.62
N GLY A 586 8.61 13.95 24.42
CA GLY A 586 8.22 14.77 23.27
C GLY A 586 6.80 14.48 22.79
N SER A 587 6.34 13.22 22.88
CA SER A 587 5.04 12.79 22.37
C SER A 587 3.84 13.43 23.09
N ILE A 588 3.98 13.73 24.38
CA ILE A 588 2.94 14.33 25.23
C ILE A 588 2.88 15.87 25.16
N SER A 589 3.64 16.50 24.26
CA SER A 589 3.64 17.94 24.08
C SER A 589 2.22 18.49 23.88
N GLY A 590 1.84 19.47 24.71
CA GLY A 590 0.50 20.07 24.71
C GLY A 590 -0.56 19.35 25.53
N ALA A 591 -0.27 18.20 26.15
CA ALA A 591 -1.21 17.46 27.00
C ALA A 591 -1.34 18.03 28.43
N MET A 592 -0.39 18.87 28.86
CA MET A 592 -0.39 19.54 30.16
C MET A 592 -0.81 21.01 30.03
N HIS A 593 -1.26 21.62 31.14
CA HIS A 593 -1.42 23.07 31.22
C HIS A 593 -0.06 23.77 31.11
N GLU A 594 -0.05 25.03 30.67
CA GLU A 594 1.20 25.74 30.35
C GLU A 594 2.11 25.92 31.57
N GLU A 595 1.55 26.12 32.77
CA GLU A 595 2.33 26.26 34.01
C GLU A 595 2.97 24.94 34.44
N ASP A 596 2.22 23.84 34.37
CA ASP A 596 2.72 22.49 34.67
C ASP A 596 3.76 22.04 33.65
N GLU A 597 3.49 22.23 32.35
CA GLU A 597 4.42 21.94 31.26
C GLU A 597 5.73 22.70 31.44
N LYS A 598 5.66 23.99 31.81
CA LYS A 598 6.85 24.80 32.11
C LYS A 598 7.66 24.20 33.25
N ARG A 599 7.02 23.85 34.38
CA ARG A 599 7.71 23.27 35.54
C ARG A 599 8.38 21.94 35.19
N PHE A 600 7.66 21.08 34.48
CA PHE A 600 8.14 19.80 34.01
C PHE A 600 9.36 19.96 33.08
N LEU A 601 9.24 20.79 32.04
CA LEU A 601 10.31 20.99 31.06
C LEU A 601 11.58 21.61 31.66
N VAL A 602 11.45 22.55 32.59
CA VAL A 602 12.62 23.12 33.29
C VAL A 602 13.39 22.01 34.01
N THR A 603 12.69 21.04 34.61
CA THR A 603 13.32 19.90 35.29
C THR A 603 13.98 18.97 34.27
N VAL A 604 13.24 18.54 33.25
CA VAL A 604 13.75 17.63 32.19
C VAL A 604 14.99 18.18 31.51
N ILE A 605 14.95 19.43 31.06
CA ILE A 605 16.05 20.04 30.31
C ILE A 605 17.27 20.24 31.21
N LYS A 606 17.07 20.66 32.46
CA LYS A 606 18.17 20.83 33.42
C LYS A 606 18.89 19.51 33.69
N ASP A 607 18.12 18.43 33.89
CA ASP A 607 18.68 17.11 34.15
C ASP A 607 19.37 16.53 32.91
N LEU A 608 18.80 16.71 31.71
CA LEU A 608 19.45 16.29 30.46
C LEU A 608 20.74 17.07 30.16
N LEU A 609 20.78 18.38 30.43
CA LEU A 609 21.99 19.19 30.31
C LEU A 609 23.05 18.72 31.31
N GLY A 610 22.66 18.47 32.57
CA GLY A 610 23.55 17.89 33.58
C GLY A 610 24.09 16.51 33.16
N LEU A 611 23.24 15.68 32.55
CA LEU A 611 23.63 14.38 32.01
C LEU A 611 24.63 14.51 30.85
N CYS A 612 24.45 15.50 29.98
CA CYS A 612 25.35 15.80 28.87
C CYS A 612 26.75 16.23 29.36
N GLU A 613 26.81 16.97 30.47
CA GLU A 613 28.07 17.35 31.12
C GLU A 613 28.73 16.17 31.85
N GLN A 614 27.92 15.33 32.50
CA GLN A 614 28.38 14.15 33.26
C GLN A 614 28.95 13.05 32.36
N LYS A 615 28.33 12.78 31.20
CA LYS A 615 28.74 11.69 30.30
C LYS A 615 29.97 12.09 29.48
N ARG A 616 30.91 11.14 29.36
CA ARG A 616 32.15 11.27 28.58
C ARG A 616 32.04 10.52 27.25
N GLY A 617 32.85 10.91 26.26
CA GLY A 617 32.82 10.33 24.92
C GLY A 617 31.92 11.11 23.96
N LYS A 618 32.32 11.21 22.70
CA LYS A 618 31.58 11.97 21.68
C LYS A 618 30.20 11.35 21.42
N ASP A 619 30.14 10.02 21.31
CA ASP A 619 28.91 9.29 21.00
C ASP A 619 27.84 9.50 22.08
N ASN A 620 28.22 9.35 23.35
CA ASN A 620 27.31 9.62 24.48
C ASN A 620 26.79 11.06 24.46
N LYS A 621 27.66 12.04 24.18
CA LYS A 621 27.26 13.45 24.10
C LYS A 621 26.37 13.72 22.89
N ALA A 622 26.64 13.10 21.75
CA ALA A 622 25.82 13.20 20.55
C ALA A 622 24.40 12.66 20.81
N ILE A 623 24.26 11.50 21.46
CA ILE A 623 22.96 10.93 21.82
C ILE A 623 22.20 11.83 22.80
N VAL A 624 22.85 12.34 23.87
CA VAL A 624 22.18 13.24 24.82
C VAL A 624 21.79 14.56 24.15
N ALA A 625 22.67 15.15 23.35
CA ALA A 625 22.38 16.38 22.61
C ALA A 625 21.22 16.19 21.62
N SER A 626 21.18 15.07 20.89
CA SER A 626 20.09 14.71 19.98
C SER A 626 18.74 14.67 20.71
N ASN A 627 18.70 14.04 21.89
CA ASN A 627 17.49 13.98 22.71
C ASN A 627 17.06 15.35 23.25
N ILE A 628 18.01 16.20 23.69
CA ILE A 628 17.70 17.59 24.09
C ILE A 628 17.12 18.36 22.91
N MET A 629 17.74 18.27 21.74
CA MET A 629 17.28 18.93 20.51
C MET A 629 15.88 18.48 20.11
N TYR A 630 15.62 17.16 20.14
CA TYR A 630 14.30 16.60 19.88
C TYR A 630 13.26 17.14 20.88
N VAL A 631 13.49 17.00 22.19
CA VAL A 631 12.54 17.47 23.22
C VAL A 631 12.27 18.96 23.04
N VAL A 632 13.29 19.80 22.94
CA VAL A 632 13.11 21.25 22.78
C VAL A 632 12.34 21.59 21.50
N GLY A 633 12.60 20.88 20.40
CA GLY A 633 11.89 21.03 19.13
C GLY A 633 10.39 20.69 19.22
N GLN A 634 9.99 19.79 20.13
CA GLN A 634 8.59 19.40 20.33
C GLN A 634 7.78 20.39 21.19
N TYR A 635 8.41 21.30 21.92
CA TYR A 635 7.73 22.21 22.85
C TYR A 635 7.79 23.70 22.43
N PRO A 636 7.22 24.07 21.27
CA PRO A 636 7.27 25.45 20.80
C PRO A 636 6.47 26.42 21.67
N ARG A 637 5.46 25.96 22.43
CA ARG A 637 4.71 26.82 23.37
C ARG A 637 5.64 27.38 24.45
N PHE A 638 6.41 26.52 25.10
CA PHE A 638 7.44 26.90 26.08
C PHE A 638 8.48 27.85 25.48
N LEU A 639 8.96 27.56 24.27
CA LEU A 639 9.94 28.43 23.59
C LEU A 639 9.42 29.84 23.32
N ARG A 640 8.15 29.98 22.90
CA ARG A 640 7.52 31.29 22.66
C ARG A 640 7.36 32.10 23.95
N ALA A 641 7.07 31.45 25.08
CA ALA A 641 6.93 32.12 26.38
C ALA A 641 8.28 32.61 26.97
N HIS A 642 9.42 32.07 26.49
CA HIS A 642 10.73 32.28 27.10
C HIS A 642 11.81 32.68 26.09
N TRP A 643 11.79 33.94 25.64
CA TRP A 643 12.72 34.47 24.63
C TRP A 643 14.20 34.18 24.90
N LYS A 644 14.70 34.45 26.12
CA LYS A 644 16.12 34.20 26.45
C LYS A 644 16.51 32.74 26.26
N PHE A 645 15.59 31.84 26.58
CA PHE A 645 15.78 30.40 26.41
C PHE A 645 15.77 30.05 24.91
N LEU A 646 14.80 30.56 24.15
CA LEU A 646 14.74 30.39 22.69
C LEU A 646 16.03 30.86 21.99
N LYS A 647 16.51 32.08 22.29
CA LYS A 647 17.77 32.61 21.72
C LYS A 647 18.97 31.73 22.10
N THR A 648 19.02 31.25 23.34
CA THR A 648 20.09 30.35 23.82
C THR A 648 20.08 29.01 23.07
N VAL A 649 18.92 28.39 22.91
CA VAL A 649 18.77 27.13 22.16
C VAL A 649 19.22 27.32 20.72
N VAL A 650 18.75 28.37 20.04
CA VAL A 650 19.10 28.61 18.63
C VAL A 650 20.61 28.84 18.45
N ASN A 651 21.24 29.62 19.33
CA ASN A 651 22.70 29.76 19.31
C ASN A 651 23.43 28.44 19.52
N LYS A 652 22.87 27.55 20.34
CA LYS A 652 23.46 26.22 20.56
C LYS A 652 23.26 25.28 19.37
N LEU A 653 22.14 25.41 18.65
CA LEU A 653 21.96 24.73 17.36
C LEU A 653 23.00 25.19 16.34
N PHE A 654 23.31 26.49 16.28
CA PHE A 654 24.39 27.01 15.42
C PHE A 654 25.75 26.45 15.81
N GLU A 655 26.03 26.27 17.11
CA GLU A 655 27.25 25.58 17.55
C GLU A 655 27.29 24.11 17.12
N PHE A 656 26.16 23.39 17.23
CA PHE A 656 26.07 22.00 16.77
C PHE A 656 26.14 21.82 15.26
N MET A 657 25.89 22.88 14.47
CA MET A 657 26.14 22.88 13.02
C MET A 657 27.64 22.77 12.68
N HIS A 658 28.53 22.97 13.65
CA HIS A 658 29.98 22.79 13.52
C HIS A 658 30.49 21.46 14.12
N GLU A 659 29.63 20.64 14.72
CA GLU A 659 30.05 19.37 15.30
C GLU A 659 30.33 18.34 14.19
N THR A 660 31.46 17.65 14.27
CA THR A 660 31.92 16.72 13.23
C THR A 660 31.36 15.31 13.40
N HIS A 661 30.59 15.06 14.46
CA HIS A 661 29.97 13.75 14.70
C HIS A 661 28.78 13.56 13.76
N ASP A 662 28.74 12.40 13.10
CA ASP A 662 27.70 12.06 12.14
C ASP A 662 26.30 12.21 12.73
N GLY A 663 25.41 12.83 11.95
CA GLY A 663 24.01 13.07 12.27
C GLY A 663 23.70 14.22 13.24
N VAL A 664 24.69 14.74 13.99
CA VAL A 664 24.46 15.88 14.91
C VAL A 664 24.11 17.15 14.15
N GLN A 665 24.83 17.45 13.06
CA GLN A 665 24.53 18.60 12.18
C GLN A 665 23.14 18.52 11.56
N ASP A 666 22.71 17.32 11.16
CA ASP A 666 21.38 17.08 10.60
C ASP A 666 20.29 17.34 11.65
N MET A 667 20.47 16.77 12.85
CA MET A 667 19.53 16.99 13.95
C MET A 667 19.47 18.48 14.34
N ALA A 668 20.60 19.20 14.28
CA ALA A 668 20.64 20.63 14.53
C ALA A 668 19.84 21.42 13.47
N CYS A 669 20.02 21.08 12.18
CA CYS A 669 19.29 21.71 11.08
C CYS A 669 17.78 21.40 11.13
N ASP A 670 17.41 20.16 11.41
CA ASP A 670 16.01 19.71 11.50
C ASP A 670 15.29 20.30 12.72
N THR A 671 16.00 20.43 13.85
CA THR A 671 15.47 21.13 15.01
C THR A 671 15.34 22.63 14.72
N PHE A 672 16.31 23.22 14.05
CA PHE A 672 16.30 24.64 13.70
C PHE A 672 15.13 24.99 12.78
N ILE A 673 14.87 24.21 11.72
CA ILE A 673 13.73 24.45 10.82
C ILE A 673 12.38 24.33 11.54
N LYS A 674 12.20 23.37 12.45
CA LYS A 674 10.97 23.27 13.25
C LYS A 674 10.77 24.48 14.15
N ILE A 675 11.82 24.89 14.87
CA ILE A 675 11.77 26.07 15.73
C ILE A 675 11.46 27.30 14.87
N ALA A 676 12.11 27.46 13.72
CA ALA A 676 11.85 28.55 12.80
C ALA A 676 10.38 28.57 12.35
N GLN A 677 9.81 27.44 11.93
CA GLN A 677 8.40 27.33 11.53
C GLN A 677 7.43 27.69 12.68
N LYS A 678 7.64 27.14 13.87
CA LYS A 678 6.70 27.26 15.01
C LYS A 678 6.87 28.56 15.80
N CYS A 679 8.03 29.21 15.71
CA CYS A 679 8.38 30.44 16.43
C CYS A 679 8.71 31.63 15.53
N ARG A 680 8.54 31.54 14.19
CA ARG A 680 8.89 32.55 13.16
C ARG A 680 8.70 34.02 13.54
N ARG A 681 7.59 34.37 14.19
CA ARG A 681 7.28 35.76 14.61
C ARG A 681 8.29 36.34 15.60
N HIS A 682 8.88 35.51 16.47
CA HIS A 682 9.82 35.98 17.50
C HIS A 682 11.16 36.41 16.90
N PHE A 683 11.50 35.91 15.71
CA PHE A 683 12.74 36.25 15.02
C PHE A 683 12.68 37.61 14.32
N VAL A 684 11.50 38.04 13.87
CA VAL A 684 11.30 39.30 13.12
C VAL A 684 10.87 40.48 13.99
N GLN A 685 10.38 40.22 15.21
CA GLN A 685 10.02 41.25 16.18
C GLN A 685 11.20 41.54 17.12
N VAL A 686 11.38 42.81 17.51
CA VAL A 686 12.34 43.17 18.56
C VAL A 686 11.86 42.64 19.90
N GLN A 687 12.68 41.80 20.53
CA GLN A 687 12.33 41.12 21.78
C GLN A 687 12.80 41.93 23.00
N ALA A 688 12.20 41.67 24.17
CA ALA A 688 12.54 42.40 25.38
C ALA A 688 14.02 42.22 25.77
N GLY A 689 14.76 43.32 25.84
CA GLY A 689 16.19 43.33 26.14
C GLY A 689 17.12 43.25 24.91
N GLU A 690 16.57 43.23 23.70
CA GLU A 690 17.32 43.24 22.44
C GLU A 690 17.18 44.59 21.73
N VAL A 691 18.19 44.98 20.93
CA VAL A 691 18.21 46.25 20.19
C VAL A 691 17.74 46.11 18.74
N MET A 692 17.78 44.90 18.19
CA MET A 692 17.36 44.57 16.84
C MET A 692 16.67 43.20 16.81
N PRO A 693 15.87 42.90 15.78
CA PRO A 693 15.34 41.57 15.56
C PRO A 693 16.45 40.53 15.39
N PHE A 694 16.25 39.32 15.91
CA PHE A 694 17.29 38.28 15.86
C PHE A 694 17.56 37.79 14.43
N ILE A 695 16.61 37.93 13.50
CA ILE A 695 16.83 37.64 12.09
C ILE A 695 18.01 38.44 11.51
N ASP A 696 18.22 39.68 11.93
CA ASP A 696 19.33 40.50 11.43
C ASP A 696 20.70 39.97 11.87
N GLU A 697 20.80 39.46 13.10
CA GLU A 697 22.00 38.76 13.61
C GLU A 697 22.28 37.51 12.77
N ILE A 698 21.25 36.70 12.50
CA ILE A 698 21.38 35.48 11.71
C ILE A 698 21.84 35.80 10.28
N LEU A 699 21.21 36.78 9.62
CA LEU A 699 21.55 37.17 8.24
C LEU A 699 22.98 37.74 8.13
N ASN A 700 23.47 38.43 9.16
CA ASN A 700 24.86 38.90 9.22
C ASN A 700 25.87 37.75 9.43
N GLY A 701 25.45 36.69 10.12
CA GLY A 701 26.28 35.53 10.48
C GLY A 701 26.15 34.31 9.57
N ILE A 702 25.39 34.36 8.46
CA ILE A 702 25.10 33.17 7.63
C ILE A 702 26.39 32.41 7.29
N ASN A 703 27.39 33.09 6.72
CA ASN A 703 28.63 32.45 6.28
C ASN A 703 29.36 31.75 7.42
N THR A 704 29.34 32.33 8.62
CA THR A 704 29.98 31.73 9.80
C THR A 704 29.19 30.57 10.36
N ILE A 705 27.86 30.53 10.20
CA ILE A 705 27.01 29.45 10.71
C ILE A 705 27.05 28.22 9.81
N ILE A 706 27.08 28.40 8.49
CA ILE A 706 26.90 27.30 7.53
C ILE A 706 28.21 26.72 6.97
N CYS A 707 29.39 27.22 7.37
CA CYS A 707 30.65 26.92 6.69
C CYS A 707 31.05 25.43 6.72
N ASP A 708 30.64 24.69 7.75
CA ASP A 708 30.93 23.26 7.91
C ASP A 708 29.75 22.36 7.53
N LEU A 709 28.64 22.94 7.05
CA LEU A 709 27.45 22.21 6.65
C LEU A 709 27.57 21.65 5.24
N GLN A 710 27.04 20.44 5.06
CA GLN A 710 26.88 19.84 3.75
C GLN A 710 25.78 20.55 2.94
N PRO A 711 25.78 20.49 1.59
CA PRO A 711 24.81 21.22 0.77
C PRO A 711 23.34 20.97 1.16
N GLN A 712 22.97 19.74 1.50
CA GLN A 712 21.60 19.43 1.92
C GLN A 712 21.21 20.11 3.24
N GLN A 713 22.12 20.20 4.20
CA GLN A 713 21.92 20.88 5.47
C GLN A 713 21.84 22.40 5.27
N VAL A 714 22.66 22.95 4.38
CA VAL A 714 22.56 24.35 3.94
C VAL A 714 21.17 24.62 3.37
N HIS A 715 20.65 23.75 2.52
CA HIS A 715 19.30 23.89 1.97
C HIS A 715 18.21 23.93 3.07
N THR A 716 18.30 23.05 4.07
CA THR A 716 17.39 23.05 5.23
C THR A 716 17.52 24.34 6.07
N PHE A 717 18.74 24.81 6.29
CA PHE A 717 18.99 26.08 6.98
C PHE A 717 18.36 27.26 6.25
N TYR A 718 18.54 27.36 4.93
CA TYR A 718 17.91 28.42 4.14
C TYR A 718 16.39 28.32 4.21
N GLU A 719 15.80 27.13 4.11
CA GLU A 719 14.35 26.94 4.28
C GLU A 719 13.87 27.46 5.66
N ALA A 720 14.59 27.14 6.73
CA ALA A 720 14.30 27.61 8.09
C ALA A 720 14.25 29.14 8.19
N VAL A 721 15.30 29.81 7.70
CA VAL A 721 15.39 31.28 7.68
C VAL A 721 14.28 31.88 6.81
N GLY A 722 13.92 31.22 5.71
CA GLY A 722 12.81 31.62 4.84
C GLY A 722 11.46 31.70 5.58
N TYR A 723 11.16 30.79 6.51
CA TYR A 723 9.93 30.86 7.31
C TYR A 723 9.90 32.07 8.27
N MET A 724 11.07 32.50 8.75
CA MET A 724 11.20 33.71 9.57
C MET A 724 10.91 34.94 8.71
N ILE A 725 11.53 35.04 7.54
CA ILE A 725 11.32 36.15 6.59
C ILE A 725 9.86 36.22 6.13
N GLY A 726 9.23 35.06 5.86
CA GLY A 726 7.81 34.97 5.52
C GLY A 726 6.87 35.42 6.65
N ALA A 727 7.36 35.59 7.89
CA ALA A 727 6.59 36.15 9.00
C ALA A 727 6.72 37.68 9.14
N GLN A 728 7.66 38.32 8.44
CA GLN A 728 7.69 39.78 8.33
C GLN A 728 6.51 40.23 7.46
N THR A 729 5.72 41.19 7.96
CA THR A 729 4.50 41.66 7.28
C THR A 729 4.68 43.01 6.61
N ASP A 730 5.69 43.80 7.03
CA ASP A 730 6.09 44.99 6.31
C ASP A 730 6.81 44.58 5.02
N GLN A 731 6.18 44.85 3.87
CA GLN A 731 6.70 44.46 2.57
C GLN A 731 8.08 45.06 2.28
N VAL A 732 8.31 46.34 2.57
CA VAL A 732 9.59 47.00 2.28
C VAL A 732 10.71 46.39 3.10
N LEU A 733 10.43 46.09 4.38
CA LEU A 733 11.40 45.42 5.23
C LEU A 733 11.61 43.95 4.81
N GLN A 734 10.54 43.25 4.43
CA GLN A 734 10.62 41.87 3.97
C GLN A 734 11.46 41.75 2.69
N GLU A 735 11.29 42.65 1.73
CA GLU A 735 12.08 42.68 0.49
C GLU A 735 13.57 42.89 0.79
N ARG A 736 13.91 43.83 1.68
CA ARG A 736 15.31 44.04 2.13
C ARG A 736 15.90 42.80 2.82
N LEU A 737 15.09 42.10 3.63
CA LEU A 737 15.52 40.85 4.26
C LEU A 737 15.77 39.77 3.20
N ILE A 738 14.92 39.65 2.18
CA ILE A 738 15.09 38.69 1.06
C ILE A 738 16.39 38.98 0.29
N GLU A 739 16.66 40.25 -0.04
CA GLU A 739 17.89 40.65 -0.74
C GLU A 739 19.16 40.24 0.02
N LYS A 740 19.20 40.52 1.33
CA LYS A 740 20.32 40.15 2.20
C LYS A 740 20.44 38.64 2.39
N TYR A 741 19.30 37.96 2.53
CA TYR A 741 19.21 36.51 2.67
C TYR A 741 19.73 35.76 1.45
N MET A 742 19.43 36.24 0.24
CA MET A 742 19.88 35.63 -1.01
C MET A 742 21.24 36.11 -1.50
N LEU A 743 21.95 36.94 -0.72
CA LEU A 743 23.20 37.58 -1.13
C LEU A 743 24.29 36.56 -1.54
N LEU A 744 24.55 35.54 -0.72
CA LEU A 744 25.61 34.56 -0.99
C LEU A 744 25.31 33.71 -2.25
N PRO A 745 24.12 33.08 -2.39
CA PRO A 745 23.78 32.37 -3.62
C PRO A 745 23.83 33.27 -4.86
N ASN A 746 23.37 34.52 -4.74
CA ASN A 746 23.37 35.47 -5.85
C ASN A 746 24.79 35.88 -6.29
N GLN A 747 25.74 36.03 -5.36
CA GLN A 747 27.13 36.33 -5.72
C GLN A 747 27.77 35.26 -6.60
N VAL A 748 27.53 33.98 -6.27
CA VAL A 748 28.03 32.85 -7.07
C VAL A 748 27.27 32.75 -8.39
N TRP A 749 25.95 32.92 -8.38
CA TRP A 749 25.12 32.98 -9.58
C TRP A 749 25.62 34.03 -10.58
N ASP A 750 25.74 35.28 -10.14
CA ASP A 750 26.14 36.41 -11.00
C ASP A 750 27.56 36.18 -11.58
N SER A 751 28.46 35.59 -10.80
CA SER A 751 29.80 35.21 -11.27
C SER A 751 29.75 34.17 -12.40
N ILE A 752 28.91 33.14 -12.26
CA ILE A 752 28.73 32.11 -13.29
C ILE A 752 28.07 32.71 -14.54
N ILE A 753 27.03 33.53 -14.39
CA ILE A 753 26.34 34.18 -15.52
C ILE A 753 27.28 35.13 -16.28
N HIS A 754 28.10 35.91 -15.57
CA HIS A 754 29.11 36.77 -16.19
C HIS A 754 30.16 35.98 -16.98
N GLN A 755 30.57 34.82 -16.47
CA GLN A 755 31.47 33.91 -17.18
C GLN A 755 30.79 33.28 -18.39
N ALA A 756 29.54 32.83 -18.28
CA ALA A 756 28.76 32.23 -19.36
C ALA A 756 28.53 33.22 -20.51
N THR A 757 28.29 34.50 -20.17
CA THR A 757 28.14 35.59 -21.15
C THR A 757 29.39 35.79 -22.00
N LYS A 758 30.58 35.53 -21.42
CA LYS A 758 31.86 35.58 -22.14
C LYS A 758 32.19 34.29 -22.88
N ASN A 759 31.88 33.15 -22.28
CA ASN A 759 32.13 31.82 -22.83
C ASN A 759 31.08 30.82 -22.33
N VAL A 760 30.19 30.41 -23.23
CA VAL A 760 29.13 29.44 -22.92
C VAL A 760 29.64 28.04 -22.58
N ASP A 761 30.89 27.69 -22.94
CA ASP A 761 31.46 26.38 -22.64
C ASP A 761 31.68 26.14 -21.13
N ILE A 762 31.68 27.19 -20.31
CA ILE A 762 31.69 27.01 -18.84
C ILE A 762 30.44 26.27 -18.34
N LEU A 763 29.33 26.29 -19.09
CA LEU A 763 28.13 25.50 -18.78
C LEU A 763 28.29 24.00 -19.11
N LYS A 764 29.43 23.59 -19.68
CA LYS A 764 29.82 22.19 -19.85
C LYS A 764 30.81 21.71 -18.77
N ASP A 765 31.27 22.61 -17.91
CA ASP A 765 32.14 22.27 -16.79
C ASP A 765 31.33 21.61 -15.66
N ALA A 766 31.82 20.48 -15.15
CA ALA A 766 31.09 19.65 -14.20
C ALA A 766 30.87 20.34 -12.84
N GLU A 767 31.86 21.09 -12.37
CA GLU A 767 31.78 21.78 -11.08
C GLU A 767 30.83 22.99 -11.18
N THR A 768 30.90 23.75 -12.28
CA THR A 768 29.98 24.86 -12.56
C THR A 768 28.53 24.40 -12.58
N VAL A 769 28.22 23.30 -13.27
CA VAL A 769 26.84 22.74 -13.33
C VAL A 769 26.38 22.25 -11.95
N LYS A 770 27.29 21.65 -11.15
CA LYS A 770 26.99 21.24 -9.78
C LYS A 770 26.68 22.44 -8.88
N GLN A 771 27.43 23.53 -9.00
CA GLN A 771 27.18 24.78 -8.27
C GLN A 771 25.83 25.40 -8.65
N LEU A 772 25.51 25.46 -9.95
CA LEU A 772 24.18 25.89 -10.42
C LEU A 772 23.06 25.06 -9.80
N GLY A 773 23.22 23.73 -9.76
CA GLY A 773 22.25 22.83 -9.14
C GLY A 773 22.02 23.13 -7.65
N ASN A 774 23.08 23.40 -6.89
CA ASN A 774 22.97 23.74 -5.47
C ASN A 774 22.34 25.13 -5.24
N ILE A 775 22.68 26.12 -6.06
CA ILE A 775 22.07 27.45 -6.00
C ILE A 775 20.56 27.37 -6.25
N LEU A 776 20.14 26.62 -7.28
CA LEU A 776 18.72 26.45 -7.58
C LEU A 776 17.99 25.69 -6.47
N LYS A 777 18.57 24.63 -5.91
CA LYS A 777 18.00 23.93 -4.74
C LYS A 777 17.80 24.87 -3.55
N THR A 778 18.76 25.77 -3.30
CA THR A 778 18.65 26.79 -2.27
C THR A 778 17.49 27.75 -2.56
N ASN A 779 17.33 28.20 -3.81
CA ASN A 779 16.21 29.05 -4.23
C ASN A 779 14.86 28.32 -4.10
N VAL A 780 14.76 27.04 -4.46
CA VAL A 780 13.54 26.22 -4.31
C VAL A 780 13.11 26.19 -2.84
N ARG A 781 14.06 25.92 -1.94
CA ARG A 781 13.83 25.82 -0.49
C ARG A 781 13.43 27.15 0.11
N ALA A 782 14.12 28.22 -0.27
CA ALA A 782 13.76 29.58 0.10
C ALA A 782 12.37 29.97 -0.37
N CYS A 783 12.05 29.70 -1.64
CA CYS A 783 10.74 29.96 -2.25
C CYS A 783 9.62 29.26 -1.49
N ARG A 784 9.79 27.96 -1.20
CA ARG A 784 8.81 27.16 -0.46
C ARG A 784 8.46 27.79 0.90
N ALA A 785 9.46 28.32 1.61
CA ALA A 785 9.28 28.87 2.94
C ALA A 785 8.76 30.32 2.96
N VAL A 786 9.26 31.17 2.05
CA VAL A 786 8.86 32.59 1.96
C VAL A 786 7.48 32.76 1.28
N GLY A 787 7.18 31.95 0.26
CA GLY A 787 5.93 32.03 -0.51
C GLY A 787 5.94 33.17 -1.55
N HIS A 788 4.77 33.78 -1.78
CA HIS A 788 4.57 34.80 -2.83
C HIS A 788 5.63 35.94 -2.85
N PRO A 789 6.03 36.54 -1.70
CA PRO A 789 7.02 37.63 -1.69
C PRO A 789 8.40 37.27 -2.25
N PHE A 790 8.69 35.98 -2.41
CA PHE A 790 9.92 35.51 -3.08
C PHE A 790 10.01 35.95 -4.56
N VAL A 791 8.94 36.51 -5.12
CA VAL A 791 8.91 37.10 -6.48
C VAL A 791 10.05 38.09 -6.73
N VAL A 792 10.51 38.84 -5.71
CA VAL A 792 11.63 39.78 -5.86
C VAL A 792 12.93 39.06 -6.21
N GLN A 793 13.20 37.93 -5.55
CA GLN A 793 14.35 37.09 -5.87
C GLN A 793 14.15 36.32 -7.17
N LEU A 794 12.96 35.75 -7.40
CA LEU A 794 12.69 35.00 -8.62
C LEU A 794 12.84 35.90 -9.85
N GLY A 795 12.20 37.08 -9.84
CA GLY A 795 12.26 38.06 -10.92
C GLY A 795 13.68 38.53 -11.24
N ARG A 796 14.56 38.63 -10.21
CA ARG A 796 15.99 38.96 -10.39
C ARG A 796 16.72 37.94 -11.26
N VAL A 797 16.48 36.65 -11.04
CA VAL A 797 17.23 35.56 -11.70
C VAL A 797 16.48 34.92 -12.87
N TYR A 798 15.20 35.27 -13.08
CA TYR A 798 14.28 34.52 -13.92
C TYR A 798 14.76 34.33 -15.37
N LEU A 799 15.08 35.43 -16.05
CA LEU A 799 15.49 35.37 -17.46
C LEU A 799 16.85 34.70 -17.66
N ASP A 800 17.81 34.96 -16.76
CA ASP A 800 19.12 34.28 -16.78
C ASP A 800 18.97 32.78 -16.55
N MET A 801 18.08 32.40 -15.63
CA MET A 801 17.78 31.00 -15.32
C MET A 801 17.17 30.27 -16.52
N LEU A 802 16.24 30.91 -17.24
CA LEU A 802 15.66 30.37 -18.48
C LEU A 802 16.70 30.24 -19.60
N ASN A 803 17.64 31.19 -19.71
CA ASN A 803 18.74 31.09 -20.67
C ASN A 803 19.67 29.93 -20.36
N VAL A 804 20.08 29.77 -19.09
CA VAL A 804 20.89 28.62 -18.65
C VAL A 804 20.14 27.31 -18.89
N TYR A 805 18.85 27.24 -18.55
CA TYR A 805 18.00 26.08 -18.81
C TYR A 805 18.07 25.65 -20.27
N LYS A 806 17.89 26.61 -21.19
CA LYS A 806 17.90 26.37 -22.63
C LYS A 806 19.27 25.90 -23.14
N CYS A 807 20.36 26.57 -22.74
CA CYS A 807 21.72 26.14 -23.13
C CYS A 807 22.04 24.72 -22.65
N LEU A 808 21.68 24.37 -21.41
CA LEU A 808 21.88 23.02 -20.88
C LEU A 808 21.00 21.99 -21.60
N SER A 809 19.78 22.37 -21.98
CA SER A 809 18.89 21.54 -22.77
C SER A 809 19.47 21.16 -24.13
N GLU A 810 19.93 22.17 -24.87
CA GLU A 810 20.55 21.99 -26.19
C GLU A 810 21.83 21.14 -26.10
N ASN A 811 22.63 21.34 -25.04
CA ASN A 811 23.80 20.50 -24.76
C ASN A 811 23.43 19.03 -24.53
N ILE A 812 22.40 18.75 -23.72
CA ILE A 812 21.91 17.38 -23.46
C ILE A 812 21.40 16.76 -24.77
N SER A 813 20.57 17.48 -25.52
CA SER A 813 19.98 17.01 -26.77
C SER A 813 21.06 16.67 -27.81
N THR A 814 22.06 17.56 -27.97
CA THR A 814 23.21 17.34 -28.85
C THR A 814 24.04 16.13 -28.42
N ALA A 815 24.27 15.97 -27.11
CA ALA A 815 25.04 14.84 -26.58
C ALA A 815 24.33 13.50 -26.84
N VAL A 816 22.99 13.46 -26.68
CA VAL A 816 22.16 12.28 -26.96
C VAL A 816 22.11 11.97 -28.45
N GLN A 817 21.98 12.98 -29.31
CA GLN A 817 22.06 12.78 -30.77
C GLN A 817 23.41 12.20 -31.21
N ALA A 818 24.51 12.64 -30.60
CA ALA A 818 25.85 12.20 -30.97
C ALA A 818 26.20 10.79 -30.46
N ASN A 819 25.73 10.39 -29.28
CA ASN A 819 26.18 9.17 -28.58
C ASN A 819 25.07 8.18 -28.23
N GLY A 820 23.82 8.47 -28.63
CA GLY A 820 22.64 7.70 -28.22
C GLY A 820 22.26 7.92 -26.76
N GLU A 821 21.30 7.13 -26.28
CA GLU A 821 20.72 7.28 -24.95
C GLU A 821 21.67 6.94 -23.79
N ILE A 822 22.71 6.13 -24.04
CA ILE A 822 23.70 5.72 -23.03
C ILE A 822 24.37 6.93 -22.36
N VAL A 823 24.52 8.04 -23.08
CA VAL A 823 25.13 9.28 -22.55
C VAL A 823 24.35 9.88 -21.38
N THR A 824 23.05 9.61 -21.27
CA THR A 824 22.19 10.12 -20.19
C THR A 824 22.59 9.59 -18.81
N LYS A 825 23.34 8.48 -18.76
CA LYS A 825 23.86 7.90 -17.53
C LYS A 825 25.17 8.56 -17.06
N GLN A 826 25.81 9.40 -17.87
CA GLN A 826 27.06 10.07 -17.50
C GLN A 826 26.82 11.17 -16.43
N PRO A 827 27.75 11.36 -15.48
CA PRO A 827 27.58 12.32 -14.38
C PRO A 827 27.27 13.75 -14.81
N LEU A 828 27.91 14.25 -15.88
CA LEU A 828 27.70 15.61 -16.39
C LEU A 828 26.28 15.79 -16.94
N ILE A 829 25.77 14.84 -17.73
CA ILE A 829 24.40 14.93 -18.26
C ILE A 829 23.37 14.83 -17.14
N ARG A 830 23.63 13.99 -16.12
CA ARG A 830 22.79 13.91 -14.91
C ARG A 830 22.76 15.22 -14.13
N SER A 831 23.90 15.90 -13.96
CA SER A 831 23.95 17.19 -13.27
C SER A 831 23.26 18.29 -14.10
N MET A 832 23.40 18.30 -15.43
CA MET A 832 22.67 19.23 -16.31
C MET A 832 21.15 19.02 -16.22
N ARG A 833 20.67 17.77 -16.22
CA ARG A 833 19.26 17.44 -15.98
C ARG A 833 18.79 17.89 -14.60
N THR A 834 19.64 17.76 -13.59
CA THR A 834 19.34 18.27 -12.24
C THR A 834 19.08 19.78 -12.26
N VAL A 835 19.91 20.56 -12.95
CA VAL A 835 19.70 22.01 -13.09
C VAL A 835 18.36 22.31 -13.78
N LYS A 836 18.05 21.60 -14.87
CA LYS A 836 16.75 21.75 -15.56
C LYS A 836 15.57 21.42 -14.63
N LYS A 837 15.64 20.30 -13.90
CA LYS A 837 14.57 19.87 -12.99
C LYS A 837 14.37 20.85 -11.84
N GLU A 838 15.45 21.33 -11.22
CA GLU A 838 15.35 22.30 -10.12
C GLU A 838 14.90 23.69 -10.60
N THR A 839 15.20 24.07 -11.85
CA THR A 839 14.61 25.27 -12.49
C THR A 839 13.10 25.14 -12.57
N LEU A 840 12.60 24.02 -13.10
CA LEU A 840 11.17 23.76 -13.26
C LEU A 840 10.44 23.70 -11.91
N LYS A 841 11.03 23.03 -10.92
CA LYS A 841 10.52 23.00 -9.55
C LYS A 841 10.45 24.38 -8.91
N LEU A 842 11.45 25.24 -9.11
CA LEU A 842 11.42 26.60 -8.56
C LEU A 842 10.25 27.39 -9.12
N ILE A 843 10.01 27.26 -10.43
CA ILE A 843 8.91 27.92 -11.12
C ILE A 843 7.56 27.38 -10.62
N SER A 844 7.38 26.05 -10.60
CA SER A 844 6.12 25.44 -10.16
C SER A 844 5.83 25.71 -8.68
N ASP A 845 6.82 25.60 -7.79
CA ASP A 845 6.66 25.86 -6.36
C ASP A 845 6.29 27.34 -6.11
N TRP A 846 6.90 28.28 -6.81
CA TRP A 846 6.53 29.69 -6.67
C TRP A 846 5.13 29.97 -7.22
N VAL A 847 4.82 29.49 -8.43
CA VAL A 847 3.51 29.69 -9.05
C VAL A 847 2.41 29.12 -8.15
N SER A 848 2.57 27.89 -7.65
CA SER A 848 1.58 27.25 -6.74
C SER A 848 1.28 28.08 -5.48
N ARG A 849 2.22 28.93 -5.04
CA ARG A 849 2.12 29.79 -3.85
C ARG A 849 1.87 31.26 -4.17
N SER A 850 1.84 31.64 -5.44
CA SER A 850 1.59 33.01 -5.89
C SER A 850 0.15 33.42 -5.60
N THR A 851 -0.10 34.68 -5.21
CA THR A 851 -1.45 35.18 -4.91
C THR A 851 -2.01 36.12 -5.98
N ASP A 852 -1.25 36.39 -7.04
CA ASP A 852 -1.65 37.27 -8.15
C ASP A 852 -1.54 36.53 -9.49
N PRO A 853 -2.61 35.82 -9.92
CA PRO A 853 -2.61 35.06 -11.17
C PRO A 853 -2.37 35.93 -12.41
N LYS A 854 -2.81 37.20 -12.39
CA LYS A 854 -2.67 38.10 -13.53
C LYS A 854 -1.21 38.47 -13.76
N MET A 855 -0.51 38.86 -12.68
CA MET A 855 0.92 39.18 -12.75
C MET A 855 1.76 37.97 -13.20
N VAL A 856 1.40 36.76 -12.79
CA VAL A 856 2.05 35.51 -13.24
C VAL A 856 1.81 35.29 -14.74
N ALA A 857 0.55 35.37 -15.18
CA ALA A 857 0.16 35.16 -16.58
C ALA A 857 0.81 36.17 -17.53
N GLU A 858 0.93 37.44 -17.13
CA GLU A 858 1.49 38.50 -18.00
C GLU A 858 3.02 38.53 -18.02
N ASN A 859 3.70 38.20 -16.90
CA ASN A 859 5.16 38.40 -16.79
C ASN A 859 5.98 37.12 -16.79
N PHE A 860 5.46 36.02 -16.24
CA PHE A 860 6.22 34.78 -16.04
C PHE A 860 5.84 33.68 -17.04
N VAL A 861 4.58 33.59 -17.45
CA VAL A 861 4.16 32.56 -18.42
C VAL A 861 4.80 32.76 -19.81
N PRO A 862 4.80 33.95 -20.44
CA PRO A 862 5.28 34.07 -21.82
C PRO A 862 6.76 33.66 -21.99
N PRO A 863 7.70 34.08 -21.12
CA PRO A 863 9.09 33.60 -21.20
C PRO A 863 9.22 32.09 -20.98
N LEU A 864 8.37 31.48 -20.15
CA LEU A 864 8.36 30.04 -19.93
C LEU A 864 7.96 29.28 -21.21
N LEU A 865 6.92 29.75 -21.91
CA LEU A 865 6.47 29.15 -23.18
C LEU A 865 7.60 29.17 -24.21
N ASP A 866 8.28 30.31 -24.35
CA ASP A 866 9.35 30.50 -25.33
C ASP A 866 10.63 29.71 -25.01
N ALA A 867 11.06 29.72 -23.74
CA ALA A 867 12.34 29.14 -23.34
C ALA A 867 12.26 27.63 -23.03
N VAL A 868 11.10 27.14 -22.59
CA VAL A 868 10.95 25.76 -22.12
C VAL A 868 10.08 24.91 -23.04
N LEU A 869 8.92 25.38 -23.48
CA LEU A 869 8.01 24.52 -24.26
C LEU A 869 8.52 24.31 -25.69
N LEU A 870 8.96 25.37 -26.37
CA LEU A 870 9.57 25.25 -27.69
C LEU A 870 10.87 24.43 -27.65
N ASP A 871 11.63 24.54 -26.56
CA ASP A 871 12.82 23.72 -26.30
C ASP A 871 12.46 22.24 -26.12
N TYR A 872 11.42 21.94 -25.33
CA TYR A 872 10.89 20.59 -25.16
C TYR A 872 10.49 19.96 -26.50
N GLN A 873 9.76 20.70 -27.34
CA GLN A 873 9.33 20.24 -28.66
C GLN A 873 10.53 19.86 -29.55
N ARG A 874 11.55 20.72 -29.60
CA ARG A 874 12.75 20.57 -30.46
C ARG A 874 13.68 19.46 -30.01
N ASN A 875 13.63 19.08 -28.73
CA ASN A 875 14.47 18.03 -28.19
C ASN A 875 14.13 16.65 -28.74
N VAL A 876 15.16 15.80 -28.83
CA VAL A 876 14.98 14.37 -29.09
C VAL A 876 14.20 13.72 -27.95
N ALA A 877 13.44 12.66 -28.24
CA ALA A 877 12.55 12.00 -27.28
C ALA A 877 13.24 11.68 -25.94
N ALA A 878 14.43 11.07 -25.96
CA ALA A 878 15.19 10.74 -24.75
C ALA A 878 15.72 11.96 -23.96
N ALA A 879 15.79 13.15 -24.58
CA ALA A 879 16.22 14.40 -23.94
C ALA A 879 15.06 15.27 -23.42
N ARG A 880 13.81 14.94 -23.75
CA ARG A 880 12.62 15.65 -23.26
C ARG A 880 12.44 15.44 -21.77
N GLU A 881 12.41 16.53 -21.01
CA GLU A 881 12.28 16.50 -19.55
C GLU A 881 10.80 16.38 -19.13
N PRO A 882 10.35 15.27 -18.52
CA PRO A 882 8.95 15.05 -18.18
C PRO A 882 8.41 16.02 -17.13
N GLU A 883 9.27 16.60 -16.29
CA GLU A 883 8.89 17.61 -15.30
C GLU A 883 8.29 18.88 -15.94
N VAL A 884 8.56 19.14 -17.23
CA VAL A 884 7.93 20.25 -17.98
C VAL A 884 6.41 20.11 -17.97
N LEU A 885 5.91 18.90 -18.19
CA LEU A 885 4.46 18.62 -18.24
C LEU A 885 3.82 18.80 -16.85
N ALA A 886 4.48 18.34 -15.78
CA ALA A 886 4.02 18.52 -14.40
C ALA A 886 4.03 20.00 -13.98
N THR A 887 5.04 20.74 -14.42
CA THR A 887 5.14 22.20 -14.19
C THR A 887 3.98 22.91 -14.86
N MET A 888 3.70 22.60 -16.13
CA MET A 888 2.55 23.18 -16.84
C MET A 888 1.21 22.78 -16.20
N ALA A 889 1.07 21.55 -15.72
CA ALA A 889 -0.12 21.13 -14.98
C ALA A 889 -0.32 21.99 -13.71
N THR A 890 0.76 22.26 -12.98
CA THR A 890 0.74 23.13 -11.79
C THR A 890 0.38 24.57 -12.14
N VAL A 891 0.92 25.10 -13.23
CA VAL A 891 0.60 26.45 -13.73
C VAL A 891 -0.89 26.54 -14.10
N VAL A 892 -1.42 25.55 -14.83
CA VAL A 892 -2.84 25.50 -15.22
C VAL A 892 -3.75 25.41 -13.99
N ASN A 893 -3.45 24.52 -13.04
CA ASN A 893 -4.22 24.39 -11.80
C ASN A 893 -4.22 25.68 -10.95
N ARG A 894 -3.18 26.52 -11.06
CA ARG A 894 -3.11 27.78 -10.30
C ARG A 894 -3.77 28.94 -11.02
N LEU A 895 -3.55 29.09 -12.33
CA LEU A 895 -4.01 30.24 -13.10
C LEU A 895 -5.46 30.09 -13.59
N GLU A 896 -5.91 28.84 -13.74
CA GLU A 896 -7.25 28.49 -14.18
C GLU A 896 -7.63 29.26 -15.47
N SER A 897 -8.72 30.02 -15.45
CA SER A 897 -9.20 30.79 -16.59
C SER A 897 -8.19 31.82 -17.15
N HIS A 898 -7.21 32.26 -16.36
CA HIS A 898 -6.23 33.27 -16.80
C HIS A 898 -5.23 32.74 -17.84
N ILE A 899 -5.03 31.42 -17.93
CA ILE A 899 -4.13 30.80 -18.93
C ILE A 899 -4.90 30.14 -20.08
N THR A 900 -6.24 30.13 -20.06
CA THR A 900 -7.05 29.42 -21.08
C THR A 900 -6.71 29.85 -22.51
N ALA A 901 -6.38 31.12 -22.73
CA ALA A 901 -5.99 31.64 -24.04
C ALA A 901 -4.66 31.08 -24.57
N GLU A 902 -3.76 30.65 -23.67
CA GLU A 902 -2.42 30.13 -24.01
C GLU A 902 -2.42 28.60 -24.19
N ILE A 903 -3.50 27.90 -23.82
CA ILE A 903 -3.60 26.44 -23.92
C ILE A 903 -3.31 25.91 -25.34
N PRO A 904 -3.83 26.52 -26.43
CA PRO A 904 -3.50 26.07 -27.78
C PRO A 904 -1.98 26.09 -28.05
N HIS A 905 -1.28 27.16 -27.64
CA HIS A 905 0.17 27.28 -27.80
C HIS A 905 0.94 26.25 -26.96
N ILE A 906 0.45 25.96 -25.75
CA ILE A 906 1.03 24.90 -24.91
C ILE A 906 0.87 23.55 -25.60
N PHE A 907 -0.31 23.23 -26.13
CA PHE A 907 -0.59 21.96 -26.79
C PHE A 907 0.19 21.80 -28.09
N ASP A 908 0.35 22.86 -28.89
CA ASP A 908 1.17 22.83 -30.09
C ASP A 908 2.62 22.40 -29.78
N ALA A 909 3.15 22.78 -28.62
CA ALA A 909 4.52 22.47 -28.23
C ALA A 909 4.70 21.07 -27.63
N VAL A 910 3.76 20.60 -26.81
CA VAL A 910 3.96 19.36 -26.02
C VAL A 910 3.02 18.21 -26.36
N PHE A 911 1.85 18.46 -26.97
CA PHE A 911 0.81 17.44 -27.05
C PHE A 911 1.17 16.30 -28.01
N GLU A 912 1.37 16.62 -29.29
CA GLU A 912 1.60 15.62 -30.34
C GLU A 912 2.93 14.89 -30.15
N CYS A 913 4.01 15.64 -29.87
CA CYS A 913 5.34 15.05 -29.75
C CYS A 913 5.50 14.15 -28.51
N THR A 914 4.75 14.39 -27.44
CA THR A 914 4.73 13.50 -26.27
C THR A 914 3.83 12.29 -26.54
N LEU A 915 2.71 12.47 -27.23
CA LEU A 915 1.82 11.36 -27.57
C LEU A 915 2.54 10.32 -28.45
N GLU A 916 3.35 10.74 -29.42
CA GLU A 916 4.20 9.86 -30.24
C GLU A 916 5.22 9.03 -29.44
N MET A 917 5.60 9.49 -28.24
CA MET A 917 6.49 8.75 -27.34
C MET A 917 5.75 7.65 -26.57
N ILE A 918 4.47 7.86 -26.25
CA ILE A 918 3.73 7.02 -25.30
C ILE A 918 2.63 6.16 -25.95
N ASN A 919 2.41 6.28 -27.26
CA ASN A 919 1.32 5.60 -27.97
C ASN A 919 1.69 4.26 -28.64
N LYS A 920 2.94 3.78 -28.48
CA LYS A 920 3.44 2.56 -29.13
C LYS A 920 3.27 1.31 -28.27
N ASP A 921 3.36 1.48 -26.96
CA ASP A 921 3.30 0.42 -25.94
C ASP A 921 2.82 1.02 -24.60
N PHE A 922 2.74 0.20 -23.55
CA PHE A 922 2.26 0.58 -22.22
C PHE A 922 3.37 0.75 -21.16
N GLU A 923 4.66 0.70 -21.55
CA GLU A 923 5.79 0.53 -20.63
C GLU A 923 6.84 1.66 -20.75
N GLU A 924 7.21 2.09 -21.96
CA GLU A 924 8.27 3.08 -22.17
C GLU A 924 7.83 4.48 -21.71
N HIS A 925 8.76 5.28 -21.18
CA HIS A 925 8.53 6.66 -20.72
C HIS A 925 7.42 6.84 -19.65
N PRO A 926 7.49 6.15 -18.50
CA PRO A 926 6.44 6.18 -17.46
C PRO A 926 6.20 7.56 -16.83
N GLU A 927 7.27 8.36 -16.65
CA GLU A 927 7.15 9.73 -16.13
C GLU A 927 6.40 10.66 -17.11
N HIS A 928 6.69 10.54 -18.42
CA HIS A 928 5.98 11.30 -19.44
C HIS A 928 4.50 10.95 -19.48
N ARG A 929 4.15 9.66 -19.39
CA ARG A 929 2.74 9.22 -19.33
C ARG A 929 2.01 9.86 -18.16
N THR A 930 2.57 9.71 -16.97
CA THR A 930 1.97 10.24 -15.74
C THR A 930 1.76 11.75 -15.85
N ASN A 931 2.82 12.49 -16.19
CA ASN A 931 2.76 13.95 -16.21
C ASN A 931 1.95 14.52 -17.38
N PHE A 932 1.93 13.83 -18.53
CA PHE A 932 1.08 14.19 -19.67
C PHE A 932 -0.40 14.14 -19.31
N PHE A 933 -0.83 13.05 -18.66
CA PHE A 933 -2.23 12.93 -18.25
C PHE A 933 -2.58 13.84 -17.07
N LEU A 934 -1.64 14.16 -16.17
CA LEU A 934 -1.84 15.21 -15.16
C LEU A 934 -2.06 16.59 -15.79
N LEU A 935 -1.29 16.95 -16.84
CA LEU A 935 -1.52 18.18 -17.59
C LEU A 935 -2.89 18.16 -18.28
N LEU A 936 -3.24 17.06 -18.94
CA LEU A 936 -4.53 16.94 -19.62
C LEU A 936 -5.70 17.05 -18.64
N GLN A 937 -5.58 16.45 -17.45
CA GLN A 937 -6.55 16.57 -16.36
C GLN A 937 -6.70 18.01 -15.87
N ALA A 938 -5.59 18.70 -15.64
CA ALA A 938 -5.58 20.11 -15.22
C ALA A 938 -6.32 21.00 -16.24
N VAL A 939 -6.01 20.82 -17.54
CA VAL A 939 -6.65 21.59 -18.62
C VAL A 939 -8.14 21.26 -18.72
N ASN A 940 -8.53 19.98 -18.65
CA ASN A 940 -9.94 19.60 -18.67
C ASN A 940 -10.73 20.20 -17.50
N THR A 941 -10.13 20.21 -16.30
CA THR A 941 -10.80 20.65 -15.07
C THR A 941 -10.95 22.17 -15.02
N HIS A 942 -9.92 22.92 -15.41
CA HIS A 942 -9.87 24.38 -15.18
C HIS A 942 -9.94 25.23 -16.45
N CYS A 943 -9.68 24.65 -17.62
CA CYS A 943 -9.57 25.36 -18.92
C CYS A 943 -10.40 24.69 -20.02
N PHE A 944 -11.53 24.06 -19.67
CA PHE A 944 -12.39 23.37 -20.65
C PHE A 944 -12.78 24.19 -21.90
N PRO A 945 -13.02 25.52 -21.83
CA PRO A 945 -13.30 26.32 -23.04
C PRO A 945 -12.20 26.24 -24.11
N ALA A 946 -10.95 25.94 -23.74
CA ALA A 946 -9.89 25.71 -24.72
C ALA A 946 -10.15 24.47 -25.60
N PHE A 947 -10.78 23.42 -25.06
CA PHE A 947 -11.15 22.23 -25.85
C PHE A 947 -12.27 22.51 -26.87
N LEU A 948 -13.09 23.52 -26.62
CA LEU A 948 -14.11 23.98 -27.57
C LEU A 948 -13.50 24.87 -28.66
N ALA A 949 -12.34 25.47 -28.40
CA ALA A 949 -11.64 26.37 -29.31
C ALA A 949 -10.68 25.63 -30.27
N ILE A 950 -10.22 24.42 -29.91
CA ILE A 950 -9.35 23.62 -30.79
C ILE A 950 -10.12 22.98 -31.95
N PRO A 951 -9.45 22.68 -33.09
CA PRO A 951 -10.08 22.00 -34.21
C PRO A 951 -10.64 20.61 -33.82
N PRO A 952 -11.76 20.16 -34.42
CA PRO A 952 -12.36 18.85 -34.11
C PRO A 952 -11.41 17.65 -34.26
N ALA A 953 -10.45 17.72 -35.18
CA ALA A 953 -9.43 16.67 -35.35
C ALA A 953 -8.48 16.58 -34.13
N GLN A 954 -8.09 17.71 -33.55
CA GLN A 954 -7.27 17.74 -32.33
C GLN A 954 -8.09 17.29 -31.12
N PHE A 955 -9.36 17.67 -31.04
CA PHE A 955 -10.26 17.19 -30.01
C PHE A 955 -10.42 15.65 -30.06
N LYS A 956 -10.51 15.06 -31.26
CA LYS A 956 -10.51 13.61 -31.41
C LYS A 956 -9.22 12.98 -30.87
N LEU A 957 -8.06 13.55 -31.19
CA LEU A 957 -6.77 13.03 -30.69
C LEU A 957 -6.69 13.08 -29.16
N LEU A 958 -7.27 14.11 -28.54
CA LEU A 958 -7.41 14.23 -27.09
C LEU A 958 -8.28 13.14 -26.48
N LEU A 959 -9.43 12.87 -27.09
CA LEU A 959 -10.30 11.80 -26.65
C LEU A 959 -9.61 10.43 -26.81
N ASP A 960 -8.93 10.19 -27.93
CA ASP A 960 -8.18 8.97 -28.19
C ASP A 960 -7.02 8.79 -27.18
N ALA A 961 -6.33 9.87 -26.80
CA ALA A 961 -5.33 9.86 -25.74
C ALA A 961 -5.93 9.55 -24.36
N THR A 962 -7.12 10.08 -24.06
CA THR A 962 -7.85 9.76 -22.82
C THR A 962 -8.24 8.28 -22.78
N ILE A 963 -8.67 7.73 -23.92
CA ILE A 963 -8.95 6.29 -24.08
C ILE A 963 -7.70 5.45 -23.88
N TRP A 964 -6.58 5.89 -24.44
CA TRP A 964 -5.28 5.25 -24.25
C TRP A 964 -4.85 5.22 -22.77
N ALA A 965 -5.13 6.30 -22.03
CA ALA A 965 -4.84 6.38 -20.60
C ALA A 965 -5.58 5.31 -19.81
N PHE A 966 -6.91 5.22 -19.91
CA PHE A 966 -7.68 4.25 -19.11
C PHE A 966 -7.51 2.79 -19.54
N LYS A 967 -6.88 2.54 -20.70
CA LYS A 967 -6.45 1.20 -21.13
C LYS A 967 -5.12 0.76 -20.54
N HIS A 968 -4.40 1.62 -19.81
CA HIS A 968 -3.11 1.26 -19.21
C HIS A 968 -3.20 0.14 -18.19
N THR A 969 -2.09 -0.60 -18.08
CA THR A 969 -1.80 -1.51 -16.96
C THR A 969 -1.26 -0.75 -15.74
N MET A 970 -0.59 0.39 -15.95
CA MET A 970 -0.20 1.30 -14.86
C MET A 970 -1.44 1.92 -14.21
N ARG A 971 -1.69 1.56 -12.95
CA ARG A 971 -2.90 1.94 -12.21
C ARG A 971 -3.11 3.46 -12.13
N ASN A 972 -2.08 4.21 -11.79
CA ASN A 972 -2.16 5.67 -11.67
C ASN A 972 -2.57 6.35 -12.98
N VAL A 973 -2.04 5.89 -14.12
CA VAL A 973 -2.40 6.40 -15.46
C VAL A 973 -3.83 6.03 -15.81
N ALA A 974 -4.24 4.78 -15.55
CA ALA A 974 -5.59 4.33 -15.84
C ALA A 974 -6.66 5.08 -15.02
N ASP A 975 -6.43 5.21 -13.72
CA ASP A 975 -7.31 5.93 -12.79
C ASP A 975 -7.43 7.42 -13.17
N THR A 976 -6.31 8.05 -13.57
CA THR A 976 -6.29 9.43 -14.07
C THR A 976 -7.08 9.54 -15.38
N GLY A 977 -6.91 8.61 -16.32
CA GLY A 977 -7.66 8.57 -17.58
C GLY A 977 -9.18 8.47 -17.39
N LEU A 978 -9.63 7.62 -16.47
CA LEU A 978 -11.06 7.50 -16.11
C LEU A 978 -11.59 8.78 -15.47
N SER A 979 -10.77 9.42 -14.61
CA SER A 979 -11.13 10.69 -13.97
C SER A 979 -11.25 11.83 -14.99
N ILE A 980 -10.33 11.91 -15.96
CA ILE A 980 -10.40 12.86 -17.08
C ILE A 980 -11.70 12.64 -17.86
N LEU A 981 -12.00 11.40 -18.23
CA LEU A 981 -13.20 11.08 -19.01
C LEU A 981 -14.48 11.48 -18.27
N LEU A 982 -14.61 11.18 -16.98
CA LEU A 982 -15.78 11.56 -16.20
C LEU A 982 -15.95 13.08 -16.15
N ALA A 983 -14.88 13.82 -15.84
CA ALA A 983 -14.90 15.27 -15.82
C ALA A 983 -15.21 15.86 -17.21
N LEU A 984 -14.67 15.26 -18.28
CA LEU A 984 -14.94 15.67 -19.66
C LEU A 984 -16.43 15.55 -20.00
N LEU A 985 -17.04 14.40 -19.68
CA LEU A 985 -18.46 14.17 -19.91
C LEU A 985 -19.35 15.15 -19.14
N GLN A 986 -18.97 15.45 -17.89
CA GLN A 986 -19.67 16.44 -17.05
C GLN A 986 -19.54 17.86 -17.62
N ASN A 987 -18.34 18.27 -18.03
CA ASN A 987 -18.10 19.58 -18.63
C ASN A 987 -18.85 19.75 -19.96
N VAL A 988 -18.82 18.74 -20.83
CA VAL A 988 -19.59 18.73 -22.08
C VAL A 988 -21.09 18.89 -21.80
N SER A 989 -21.62 18.25 -20.76
CA SER A 989 -23.05 18.33 -20.41
C SER A 989 -23.51 19.75 -20.04
N GLN A 990 -22.60 20.64 -19.63
CA GLN A 990 -22.90 22.03 -19.31
C GLN A 990 -22.99 22.92 -20.57
N GLU A 991 -22.39 22.49 -21.69
CA GLU A 991 -22.31 23.25 -22.93
C GLU A 991 -23.37 22.81 -23.95
N GLY A 992 -24.59 23.32 -23.81
CA GLY A 992 -25.76 22.83 -24.55
C GLY A 992 -25.61 22.70 -26.08
N ALA A 993 -24.89 23.62 -26.73
CA ALA A 993 -24.67 23.58 -28.19
C ALA A 993 -23.66 22.50 -28.61
N ALA A 994 -22.54 22.38 -27.90
CA ALA A 994 -21.49 21.41 -28.22
C ALA A 994 -21.82 19.99 -27.74
N ALA A 995 -22.60 19.88 -26.66
CA ALA A 995 -23.01 18.61 -26.06
C ALA A 995 -23.65 17.67 -27.07
N GLN A 996 -24.60 18.18 -27.85
CA GLN A 996 -25.34 17.34 -28.80
C GLN A 996 -24.44 16.81 -29.92
N SER A 997 -23.58 17.66 -30.51
CA SER A 997 -22.60 17.21 -31.50
C SER A 997 -21.60 16.21 -30.92
N PHE A 998 -21.18 16.39 -29.67
CA PHE A 998 -20.28 15.47 -28.98
C PHE A 998 -20.95 14.10 -28.78
N TYR A 999 -22.18 14.06 -28.28
CA TYR A 999 -22.90 12.81 -28.07
C TYR A 999 -23.13 12.07 -29.39
N GLN A 1000 -23.54 12.76 -30.45
CA GLN A 1000 -23.72 12.14 -31.76
C GLN A 1000 -22.43 11.52 -32.32
N THR A 1001 -21.27 12.13 -32.03
CA THR A 1001 -19.99 11.71 -32.59
C THR A 1001 -19.31 10.62 -31.76
N TYR A 1002 -19.32 10.74 -30.42
CA TYR A 1002 -18.41 9.96 -29.56
C TYR A 1002 -19.12 9.08 -28.52
N PHE A 1003 -20.44 9.20 -28.32
CA PHE A 1003 -21.13 8.47 -27.23
C PHE A 1003 -20.98 6.95 -27.34
N CYS A 1004 -21.25 6.38 -28.54
CA CYS A 1004 -21.11 4.94 -28.78
C CYS A 1004 -19.65 4.48 -28.74
N ASP A 1005 -18.71 5.28 -29.27
CA ASP A 1005 -17.28 4.98 -29.27
C ASP A 1005 -16.72 4.89 -27.84
N ILE A 1006 -17.09 5.84 -26.97
CA ILE A 1006 -16.70 5.84 -25.55
C ILE A 1006 -17.27 4.61 -24.85
N LEU A 1007 -18.55 4.28 -25.07
CA LEU A 1007 -19.16 3.07 -24.51
C LEU A 1007 -18.39 1.81 -24.90
N GLN A 1008 -18.10 1.65 -26.20
CA GLN A 1008 -17.36 0.49 -26.70
C GLN A 1008 -15.99 0.35 -26.02
N HIS A 1009 -15.26 1.45 -25.87
CA HIS A 1009 -13.95 1.43 -25.22
C HIS A 1009 -14.03 1.15 -23.73
N ILE A 1010 -14.98 1.74 -23.01
CA ILE A 1010 -15.19 1.41 -21.59
C ILE A 1010 -15.55 -0.08 -21.45
N PHE A 1011 -16.45 -0.62 -22.28
CA PHE A 1011 -16.78 -2.04 -22.22
C PHE A 1011 -15.58 -2.94 -22.47
N SER A 1012 -14.70 -2.59 -23.42
CA SER A 1012 -13.48 -3.37 -23.65
C SER A 1012 -12.59 -3.49 -22.42
N VAL A 1013 -12.54 -2.44 -21.59
CA VAL A 1013 -11.74 -2.37 -20.36
C VAL A 1013 -12.48 -2.98 -19.16
N VAL A 1014 -13.80 -2.76 -19.07
CA VAL A 1014 -14.65 -3.38 -18.03
C VAL A 1014 -14.62 -4.90 -18.13
N THR A 1015 -14.56 -5.46 -19.33
CA THR A 1015 -14.52 -6.91 -19.54
C THR A 1015 -13.11 -7.51 -19.44
N ASP A 1016 -12.06 -6.67 -19.31
CA ASP A 1016 -10.68 -7.12 -19.11
C ASP A 1016 -10.40 -7.34 -17.61
N THR A 1017 -9.85 -8.51 -17.28
CA THR A 1017 -9.48 -8.85 -15.91
C THR A 1017 -8.34 -8.00 -15.35
N SER A 1018 -7.53 -7.40 -16.23
CA SER A 1018 -6.37 -6.56 -15.88
C SER A 1018 -6.79 -5.21 -15.30
N HIS A 1019 -8.03 -4.76 -15.51
CA HIS A 1019 -8.50 -3.42 -15.13
C HIS A 1019 -9.57 -3.44 -14.02
N THR A 1020 -9.70 -4.56 -13.31
CA THR A 1020 -10.69 -4.72 -12.22
C THR A 1020 -10.51 -3.72 -11.07
N ALA A 1021 -9.30 -3.16 -10.89
CA ALA A 1021 -9.03 -2.10 -9.91
C ALA A 1021 -9.84 -0.81 -10.19
N GLY A 1022 -10.14 -0.52 -11.47
CA GLY A 1022 -10.90 0.65 -11.91
C GLY A 1022 -12.42 0.46 -11.90
N LEU A 1023 -12.94 -0.70 -11.47
CA LEU A 1023 -14.35 -1.07 -11.61
C LEU A 1023 -15.32 -0.05 -10.99
N THR A 1024 -14.94 0.60 -9.89
CA THR A 1024 -15.75 1.67 -9.28
C THR A 1024 -15.92 2.85 -10.24
N MET A 1025 -14.84 3.31 -10.87
CA MET A 1025 -14.90 4.42 -11.84
C MET A 1025 -15.60 4.01 -13.13
N HIS A 1026 -15.41 2.77 -13.60
CA HIS A 1026 -16.17 2.24 -14.73
C HIS A 1026 -17.68 2.27 -14.46
N ALA A 1027 -18.11 1.79 -13.29
CA ALA A 1027 -19.51 1.82 -12.88
C ALA A 1027 -20.05 3.26 -12.84
N THR A 1028 -19.30 4.19 -12.25
CA THR A 1028 -19.68 5.61 -12.19
C THR A 1028 -19.86 6.22 -13.57
N ILE A 1029 -18.92 6.00 -14.51
CA ILE A 1029 -18.98 6.59 -15.85
C ILE A 1029 -20.14 5.98 -16.65
N LEU A 1030 -20.28 4.64 -16.63
CA LEU A 1030 -21.37 3.97 -17.33
C LEU A 1030 -22.73 4.39 -16.78
N ALA A 1031 -22.89 4.40 -15.44
CA ALA A 1031 -24.12 4.87 -14.78
C ALA A 1031 -24.48 6.30 -15.21
N TYR A 1032 -23.49 7.21 -15.23
CA TYR A 1032 -23.68 8.57 -15.70
C TYR A 1032 -24.07 8.65 -17.19
N MET A 1033 -23.43 7.88 -18.07
CA MET A 1033 -23.78 7.85 -19.50
C MET A 1033 -25.18 7.30 -19.76
N PHE A 1034 -25.60 6.27 -19.01
CA PHE A 1034 -26.95 5.71 -19.13
C PHE A 1034 -28.02 6.65 -18.60
N SER A 1035 -27.78 7.34 -17.48
CA SER A 1035 -28.72 8.35 -16.97
C SER A 1035 -28.87 9.54 -17.94
N LEU A 1036 -27.78 9.97 -18.60
CA LEU A 1036 -27.84 11.01 -19.64
C LEU A 1036 -28.78 10.64 -20.80
N ALA A 1037 -28.79 9.37 -21.21
CA ALA A 1037 -29.65 8.89 -22.29
C ALA A 1037 -31.13 8.80 -21.87
N GLU A 1038 -31.41 8.47 -20.61
CA GLU A 1038 -32.78 8.36 -20.07
C GLU A 1038 -33.42 9.71 -19.74
N GLU A 1039 -32.68 10.64 -19.14
CA GLU A 1039 -33.17 11.97 -18.73
C GLU A 1039 -33.49 12.89 -19.92
N GLY A 1040 -33.38 12.40 -21.17
CA GLY A 1040 -33.65 13.17 -22.38
C GLY A 1040 -32.63 14.29 -22.64
N ARG A 1041 -31.46 14.27 -21.99
CA ARG A 1041 -30.40 15.26 -22.22
C ARG A 1041 -29.72 15.07 -23.59
N VAL A 1042 -29.75 13.85 -24.12
CA VAL A 1042 -29.35 13.55 -25.49
C VAL A 1042 -30.56 13.72 -26.41
N THR A 1043 -30.70 14.91 -26.99
CA THR A 1043 -31.84 15.31 -27.83
C THR A 1043 -31.63 15.04 -29.32
N VAL A 1044 -30.40 14.77 -29.74
CA VAL A 1044 -30.07 14.37 -31.11
C VAL A 1044 -30.16 12.85 -31.29
N PRO A 1045 -30.50 12.36 -32.50
CA PRO A 1045 -30.53 10.93 -32.76
C PRO A 1045 -29.10 10.36 -32.80
N LEU A 1046 -28.81 9.41 -31.92
CA LEU A 1046 -27.53 8.67 -31.93
C LEU A 1046 -27.37 7.76 -33.16
N ASN A 1047 -28.51 7.36 -33.75
CA ASN A 1047 -28.54 6.73 -35.07
C ASN A 1047 -29.24 7.66 -36.06
N PRO A 1048 -28.54 8.17 -37.11
CA PRO A 1048 -29.14 9.05 -38.11
C PRO A 1048 -30.38 8.48 -38.81
N ALA A 1049 -30.58 7.16 -38.80
CA ALA A 1049 -31.72 6.48 -39.40
C ALA A 1049 -32.98 6.43 -38.52
N MET A 1050 -32.93 6.90 -37.26
CA MET A 1050 -34.04 6.84 -36.30
C MET A 1050 -34.30 8.20 -35.62
N PRO A 1051 -35.54 8.45 -35.14
CA PRO A 1051 -35.84 9.67 -34.38
C PRO A 1051 -35.18 9.63 -32.99
N ALA A 1052 -34.88 10.81 -32.43
CA ALA A 1052 -34.23 10.94 -31.12
C ALA A 1052 -35.01 10.35 -29.94
N SER A 1053 -36.34 10.21 -30.07
CA SER A 1053 -37.20 9.50 -29.10
C SER A 1053 -36.82 8.04 -28.89
N ASN A 1054 -36.01 7.45 -29.79
CA ASN A 1054 -35.58 6.06 -29.74
C ASN A 1054 -34.13 5.88 -29.28
N ASN A 1055 -33.51 6.89 -28.65
CA ASN A 1055 -32.12 6.79 -28.18
C ASN A 1055 -31.91 5.66 -27.15
N VAL A 1056 -32.79 5.49 -26.16
CA VAL A 1056 -32.69 4.41 -25.17
C VAL A 1056 -32.80 3.02 -25.82
N PRO A 1057 -33.85 2.70 -26.61
CA PRO A 1057 -33.93 1.44 -27.35
C PRO A 1057 -32.72 1.18 -28.25
N PHE A 1058 -32.21 2.21 -28.95
CA PHE A 1058 -31.04 2.08 -29.81
C PHE A 1058 -29.78 1.70 -29.02
N VAL A 1059 -29.51 2.39 -27.89
CA VAL A 1059 -28.34 2.09 -27.06
C VAL A 1059 -28.41 0.68 -26.48
N GLN A 1060 -29.61 0.24 -26.06
CA GLN A 1060 -29.82 -1.13 -25.59
C GLN A 1060 -29.48 -2.17 -26.67
N GLU A 1061 -29.99 -1.99 -27.89
CA GLU A 1061 -29.72 -2.90 -29.01
C GLU A 1061 -28.24 -2.86 -29.44
N TYR A 1062 -27.64 -1.67 -29.48
CA TYR A 1062 -26.22 -1.48 -29.82
C TYR A 1062 -25.31 -2.24 -28.85
N ILE A 1063 -25.50 -2.08 -27.54
CA ILE A 1063 -24.70 -2.77 -26.53
C ILE A 1063 -24.95 -4.27 -26.58
N ALA A 1064 -26.20 -4.70 -26.75
CA ALA A 1064 -26.52 -6.13 -26.87
C ALA A 1064 -25.78 -6.77 -28.04
N ASN A 1065 -25.75 -6.11 -29.20
CA ASN A 1065 -25.02 -6.58 -30.38
C ASN A 1065 -23.50 -6.56 -30.18
N LEU A 1066 -22.96 -5.50 -29.56
CA LEU A 1066 -21.54 -5.40 -29.21
C LEU A 1066 -21.09 -6.57 -28.33
N LEU A 1067 -21.82 -6.84 -27.25
CA LEU A 1067 -21.51 -7.91 -26.31
C LEU A 1067 -21.66 -9.29 -26.93
N LYS A 1068 -22.68 -9.52 -27.77
CA LYS A 1068 -22.85 -10.79 -28.50
C LYS A 1068 -21.72 -11.06 -29.49
N SER A 1069 -21.24 -10.01 -30.17
CA SER A 1069 -20.12 -10.15 -31.11
C SER A 1069 -18.79 -10.38 -30.38
N ALA A 1070 -18.60 -9.73 -29.23
CA ALA A 1070 -17.40 -9.91 -28.40
C ALA A 1070 -17.36 -11.28 -27.70
N PHE A 1071 -18.51 -11.75 -27.20
CA PHE A 1071 -18.63 -12.98 -26.41
C PHE A 1071 -19.73 -13.88 -27.00
N PRO A 1072 -19.45 -14.62 -28.09
CA PRO A 1072 -20.45 -15.38 -28.83
C PRO A 1072 -21.01 -16.58 -28.05
N HIS A 1073 -20.36 -16.98 -26.95
CA HIS A 1073 -20.82 -18.03 -26.06
C HIS A 1073 -21.89 -17.58 -25.07
N LEU A 1074 -22.15 -16.28 -24.95
CA LEU A 1074 -23.23 -15.76 -24.11
C LEU A 1074 -24.58 -15.97 -24.77
N GLN A 1075 -25.59 -16.26 -23.96
CA GLN A 1075 -26.96 -16.40 -24.43
C GLN A 1075 -27.69 -15.07 -24.54
N ASP A 1076 -28.68 -15.01 -25.44
CA ASP A 1076 -29.53 -13.86 -25.65
C ASP A 1076 -30.19 -13.33 -24.37
N ALA A 1077 -30.64 -14.24 -23.49
CA ALA A 1077 -31.28 -13.87 -22.24
C ALA A 1077 -30.30 -13.21 -21.25
N GLN A 1078 -29.06 -13.71 -21.18
CA GLN A 1078 -28.01 -13.13 -20.32
C GLN A 1078 -27.66 -11.71 -20.77
N VAL A 1079 -27.47 -11.52 -22.09
CA VAL A 1079 -27.13 -10.21 -22.65
C VAL A 1079 -28.28 -9.23 -22.45
N LYS A 1080 -29.53 -9.63 -22.71
CA LYS A 1080 -30.71 -8.77 -22.50
C LYS A 1080 -30.84 -8.36 -21.03
N LEU A 1081 -30.72 -9.31 -20.09
CA LEU A 1081 -30.82 -9.02 -18.66
C LEU A 1081 -29.69 -8.10 -18.18
N PHE A 1082 -28.47 -8.32 -18.66
CA PHE A 1082 -27.34 -7.46 -18.36
C PHE A 1082 -27.60 -6.03 -18.85
N VAL A 1083 -27.99 -5.87 -20.11
CA VAL A 1083 -28.26 -4.56 -20.71
C VAL A 1083 -29.40 -3.84 -20.00
N THR A 1084 -30.51 -4.52 -19.69
CA THR A 1084 -31.60 -3.93 -18.90
C THR A 1084 -31.12 -3.45 -17.53
N GLY A 1085 -30.29 -4.24 -16.84
CA GLY A 1085 -29.75 -3.86 -15.54
C GLY A 1085 -28.86 -2.62 -15.57
N LEU A 1086 -28.20 -2.32 -16.69
CA LEU A 1086 -27.43 -1.07 -16.85
C LEU A 1086 -28.33 0.18 -16.76
N PHE A 1087 -29.60 0.08 -17.16
CA PHE A 1087 -30.55 1.19 -17.05
C PHE A 1087 -31.27 1.19 -15.70
N SER A 1088 -31.64 0.01 -15.18
CA SER A 1088 -32.32 -0.11 -13.87
C SER A 1088 -31.45 0.36 -12.69
N LEU A 1089 -30.13 0.13 -12.74
CA LEU A 1089 -29.21 0.36 -11.62
C LEU A 1089 -28.38 1.65 -11.74
N ASN A 1090 -28.61 2.49 -12.74
CA ASN A 1090 -27.77 3.66 -13.03
C ASN A 1090 -27.78 4.78 -11.96
N HIS A 1091 -28.62 4.69 -10.92
CA HIS A 1091 -28.56 5.58 -9.75
C HIS A 1091 -27.98 4.93 -8.49
N ASP A 1092 -27.69 3.62 -8.51
CA ASP A 1092 -27.07 2.86 -7.41
C ASP A 1092 -25.72 2.30 -7.86
N ILE A 1093 -24.66 3.09 -7.67
CA ILE A 1093 -23.30 2.73 -8.13
C ILE A 1093 -22.80 1.43 -7.45
N PRO A 1094 -22.96 1.21 -6.13
CA PRO A 1094 -22.65 -0.08 -5.52
C PRO A 1094 -23.34 -1.27 -6.21
N ALA A 1095 -24.65 -1.20 -6.44
CA ALA A 1095 -25.37 -2.28 -7.12
C ALA A 1095 -24.93 -2.44 -8.58
N PHE A 1096 -24.70 -1.33 -9.29
CA PHE A 1096 -24.18 -1.34 -10.67
C PHE A 1096 -22.81 -2.02 -10.75
N LYS A 1097 -21.91 -1.70 -9.82
CA LYS A 1097 -20.57 -2.30 -9.74
C LYS A 1097 -20.65 -3.81 -9.56
N GLU A 1098 -21.54 -4.29 -8.71
CA GLU A 1098 -21.76 -5.73 -8.54
C GLU A 1098 -22.42 -6.37 -9.77
N HIS A 1099 -23.33 -5.66 -10.46
CA HIS A 1099 -23.92 -6.11 -11.72
C HIS A 1099 -22.85 -6.28 -12.84
N LEU A 1100 -21.86 -5.38 -12.90
CA LEU A 1100 -20.69 -5.52 -13.78
C LEU A 1100 -19.80 -6.71 -13.35
N ARG A 1101 -19.60 -6.90 -12.04
CA ARG A 1101 -18.82 -8.04 -11.52
C ARG A 1101 -19.48 -9.37 -11.85
N ASP A 1102 -20.79 -9.46 -11.73
CA ASP A 1102 -21.57 -10.64 -12.14
C ASP A 1102 -21.39 -10.95 -13.62
N PHE A 1103 -21.40 -9.92 -14.47
CA PHE A 1103 -21.16 -10.10 -15.91
C PHE A 1103 -19.74 -10.57 -16.20
N LEU A 1104 -18.74 -10.02 -15.50
CA LEU A 1104 -17.34 -10.49 -15.58
C LEU A 1104 -17.15 -11.96 -15.18
N VAL A 1105 -17.96 -12.47 -14.26
CA VAL A 1105 -18.00 -13.90 -13.94
C VAL A 1105 -18.65 -14.68 -15.08
N GLN A 1106 -19.80 -14.21 -15.58
CA GLN A 1106 -20.55 -14.88 -16.65
C GLN A 1106 -19.76 -15.01 -17.96
N ILE A 1107 -18.99 -13.99 -18.37
CA ILE A 1107 -18.21 -14.06 -19.62
C ILE A 1107 -17.07 -15.08 -19.56
N LYS A 1108 -16.66 -15.53 -18.36
CA LYS A 1108 -15.63 -16.55 -18.17
C LYS A 1108 -16.19 -17.99 -18.19
N GLU A 1109 -17.51 -18.15 -18.07
CA GLU A 1109 -18.18 -19.45 -18.06
C GLU A 1109 -19.01 -19.65 -19.34
N PHE A 1110 -18.95 -20.83 -19.94
CA PHE A 1110 -19.84 -21.23 -21.02
C PHE A 1110 -21.17 -21.70 -20.42
N ALA A 1111 -22.24 -20.92 -20.60
CA ALA A 1111 -23.58 -21.31 -20.19
C ALA A 1111 -24.20 -22.28 -21.22
N GLY A 1112 -24.54 -23.50 -20.80
CA GLY A 1112 -25.32 -24.45 -21.61
C GLY A 1112 -26.79 -24.07 -21.71
N GLU A 1113 -27.58 -24.78 -22.52
CA GLU A 1113 -29.00 -24.45 -22.82
C GLU A 1113 -29.93 -24.38 -21.58
N ASP A 1114 -29.57 -25.01 -20.46
CA ASP A 1114 -30.32 -24.93 -19.19
C ASP A 1114 -30.02 -23.61 -18.44
N THR A 1115 -30.97 -22.67 -18.50
CA THR A 1115 -30.85 -21.32 -17.92
C THR A 1115 -31.28 -21.20 -16.46
N SER A 1116 -31.79 -22.27 -15.83
CA SER A 1116 -32.37 -22.16 -14.48
C SER A 1116 -31.35 -21.69 -13.43
N ASP A 1117 -30.07 -22.00 -13.63
CA ASP A 1117 -29.00 -21.73 -12.67
C ASP A 1117 -28.49 -20.28 -12.75
N LEU A 1118 -29.05 -19.49 -13.68
CA LEU A 1118 -28.74 -18.07 -13.86
C LEU A 1118 -29.68 -17.16 -13.05
N TYR A 1119 -30.73 -17.70 -12.43
CA TYR A 1119 -31.71 -16.97 -11.60
C TYR A 1119 -32.27 -15.73 -12.32
N LEU A 1120 -32.54 -15.88 -13.62
CA LEU A 1120 -32.90 -14.76 -14.50
C LEU A 1120 -34.22 -14.12 -14.06
N GLU A 1121 -35.19 -14.90 -13.60
CA GLU A 1121 -36.49 -14.41 -13.11
C GLU A 1121 -36.34 -13.64 -11.78
N GLU A 1122 -35.58 -14.15 -10.80
CA GLU A 1122 -35.36 -13.43 -9.55
C GLU A 1122 -34.56 -12.14 -9.77
N ARG A 1123 -33.58 -12.17 -10.67
CA ARG A 1123 -32.80 -10.99 -11.05
C ARG A 1123 -33.65 -9.98 -11.83
N GLU A 1124 -34.51 -10.43 -12.73
CA GLU A 1124 -35.47 -9.56 -13.41
C GLU A 1124 -36.42 -8.90 -12.39
N SER A 1125 -36.92 -9.66 -11.41
CA SER A 1125 -37.75 -9.14 -10.32
C SER A 1125 -37.00 -8.09 -9.49
N SER A 1126 -35.74 -8.35 -9.10
CA SER A 1126 -34.95 -7.36 -8.35
C SER A 1126 -34.66 -6.11 -9.17
N LEU A 1127 -34.41 -6.24 -10.47
CA LEU A 1127 -34.22 -5.10 -11.37
C LEU A 1127 -35.52 -4.31 -11.57
N ARG A 1128 -36.68 -4.98 -11.60
CA ARG A 1128 -38.00 -4.32 -11.60
C ARG A 1128 -38.21 -3.55 -10.30
N GLN A 1129 -37.91 -4.14 -9.14
CA GLN A 1129 -38.01 -3.45 -7.86
C GLN A 1129 -37.09 -2.22 -7.80
N ALA A 1130 -35.82 -2.36 -8.21
CA ALA A 1130 -34.89 -1.23 -8.28
C ALA A 1130 -35.41 -0.13 -9.22
N ASN A 1131 -36.02 -0.51 -10.36
CA ASN A 1131 -36.64 0.44 -11.28
C ASN A 1131 -37.87 1.13 -10.67
N GLU A 1132 -38.69 0.42 -9.90
CA GLU A 1132 -39.82 1.02 -9.15
C GLU A 1132 -39.33 1.97 -8.06
N GLU A 1133 -38.27 1.62 -7.32
CA GLU A 1133 -37.65 2.49 -6.32
C GLU A 1133 -37.05 3.74 -6.96
N LYS A 1134 -36.33 3.59 -8.07
CA LYS A 1134 -35.89 4.70 -8.92
C LYS A 1134 -37.06 5.58 -9.34
N ARG A 1135 -38.16 5.00 -9.82
CA ARG A 1135 -39.38 5.75 -10.19
C ARG A 1135 -39.98 6.48 -8.99
N LYS A 1136 -39.98 5.90 -7.79
CA LYS A 1136 -40.43 6.56 -6.55
C LYS A 1136 -39.55 7.76 -6.18
N VAL A 1137 -38.22 7.63 -6.31
CA VAL A 1137 -37.28 8.73 -6.09
C VAL A 1137 -37.53 9.85 -7.11
N GLN A 1138 -37.71 9.51 -8.39
CA GLN A 1138 -38.05 10.48 -9.44
C GLN A 1138 -39.41 11.15 -9.20
N MET A 1139 -40.42 10.42 -8.71
CA MET A 1139 -41.73 10.96 -8.32
C MET A 1139 -41.66 11.92 -7.12
N SER A 1140 -40.67 11.77 -6.24
CA SER A 1140 -40.51 12.64 -5.06
C SER A 1140 -40.00 14.06 -5.39
N VAL A 1141 -39.56 14.29 -6.63
CA VAL A 1141 -39.07 15.59 -7.11
C VAL A 1141 -40.09 16.16 -8.11
N PRO A 1142 -40.84 17.22 -7.73
CA PRO A 1142 -41.87 17.80 -8.60
C PRO A 1142 -41.28 18.30 -9.93
N GLY A 1143 -41.84 17.83 -11.06
CA GLY A 1143 -41.47 18.28 -12.42
C GLY A 1143 -40.46 17.40 -13.17
N ILE A 1144 -39.96 16.30 -12.58
CA ILE A 1144 -39.03 15.36 -13.24
C ILE A 1144 -39.72 14.37 -14.19
N LEU A 1145 -40.98 14.00 -13.93
CA LEU A 1145 -41.76 13.10 -14.79
C LEU A 1145 -42.68 13.92 -15.70
N ASN A 1146 -42.82 13.49 -16.96
CA ASN A 1146 -43.77 14.15 -17.87
C ASN A 1146 -45.20 14.01 -17.32
N PRO A 1147 -46.10 14.98 -17.57
CA PRO A 1147 -47.50 14.91 -17.13
C PRO A 1147 -48.26 13.65 -17.61
N HIS A 1148 -47.79 13.00 -18.68
CA HIS A 1148 -48.36 11.77 -19.23
C HIS A 1148 -47.83 10.48 -18.56
N GLU A 1149 -46.80 10.60 -17.72
CA GLU A 1149 -46.15 9.48 -17.00
C GLU A 1149 -46.61 9.36 -15.53
N ILE A 1150 -47.40 10.34 -15.08
CA ILE A 1150 -48.12 10.37 -13.81
C ILE A 1150 -49.42 9.58 -14.03
N GLY A 1151 -49.61 8.47 -13.32
CA GLY A 1151 -50.84 7.68 -13.41
C GLY A 1151 -52.06 8.50 -12.95
N ASP A 1152 -53.22 8.25 -13.56
CA ASP A 1152 -54.50 8.95 -13.28
C ASP A 1152 -54.92 8.88 -11.79
N ASP A 1153 -54.36 7.95 -11.00
CA ASP A 1153 -54.66 7.75 -9.58
C ASP A 1153 -54.05 8.82 -8.62
N MET A 1154 -53.30 9.81 -9.12
CA MET A 1154 -52.71 10.90 -8.30
C MET A 1154 -53.21 12.31 -8.67
N CYS A 1155 -54.33 12.44 -9.39
CA CYS A 1155 -54.94 13.75 -9.72
C CYS A 1155 -56.05 14.22 -8.75
N ASP A 1156 -56.21 13.59 -7.58
CA ASP A 1156 -57.11 14.06 -6.50
C ASP A 1156 -56.36 14.58 -5.26
#